data_AF-A0A7S7LXH9-F1
#
_entry.id   AF-A0A7S7LXH9-F1
#
_cell.length_a   1.000
_cell.length_b   1.000
_cell.length_c   1.000
_cell.angle_alpha   90.00
_cell.angle_beta   90.00
_cell.angle_gamma   90.00
#
_symmetry.space_group_name_H-M   'P 1'
#
loop_
_entity.id
_entity.type
_entity.pdbx_description
1 polymer ?
#
loop_
_entity_poly.entity_id
_entity_poly.type
_entity_poly.pdbx_seq_one_letter_code
_entity_poly.pdbx_strand_id
1 'polypeptide(L)'
;MEKIYFNDNDKEKMRIKLSNNWEVNYDGELYLREAGDFEPKELVGHSEKVIGLLNLDGGEFLSISKDNTMIVWSAKGRKQATFESENSIVGISKIGDGKILALLEDESVVLWSVKYRRKLATFDLKVSSFDDVELDQSYLSFITKDGDLKVYTDTGNSVITFQNQKTFFTAWRFLRNDYCLTRTSTEIIELWSSSGEKVATINDKFSFSKDFLTIDEKSFAFVNENNEICIYDFEGKKYSSSKVDLANLTRTFIQTKEKLENQKKQNNIMDFMHVNNPDYKEVFIPSEVILKNDIELQDDDTKYLWNFFNRPIFNQIHNLLKKEEKSVKEYRKKMHEIKENEMKLDEVNLLIASTIKIKKIIAILVSLSFFSFALIVAGMLYKVLPSNMPVLVLVPFVLFVVFIMIWKSKFSKLLLLHRKKEKINTIDMLMQATKQWLKSVVEYRDSIIKQIPVLKDQNLYSGLKAKEIIKSKINNEIEKLALEECGITKDDIEFTDITGANNREAIVLHDWSKIQDKTNDSMSKKITSHNEMSFWSTKDGDILFAVQYIQFIFLTKDKIDVFNTYYDFIKNEYISKQSHAYYYKDVTNMSKKQVERIVFSESDEYSATEISLQVSSGDKINLTIINPETMKNLKNQFSSDEDLEERGLQIKELEEKLEEIKSDDSLDEDEKQDEIEMIEGQINSRKNDTIIVNKVASQELNKADQTIQNIRAQVRNHKTIEDNT
;
A
#
# COMPACT_ATOMS: atom_id res chain seq x y z
N MET A 1 4.31 -8.25 -22.66
CA MET A 1 5.22 -7.22 -23.20
C MET A 1 4.89 -7.03 -24.68
N GLU A 2 4.51 -5.82 -25.09
CA GLU A 2 4.25 -5.49 -26.51
C GLU A 2 5.57 -5.04 -27.14
N LYS A 3 6.02 -5.70 -28.21
CA LYS A 3 7.31 -5.45 -28.89
C LYS A 3 7.02 -4.90 -30.29
N ILE A 4 7.65 -3.78 -30.64
CA ILE A 4 7.51 -3.14 -31.95
C ILE A 4 8.92 -2.94 -32.52
N TYR A 5 9.15 -3.47 -33.71
CA TYR A 5 10.36 -3.21 -34.48
C TYR A 5 10.09 -2.19 -35.56
N PHE A 6 11.06 -1.32 -35.81
CA PHE A 6 11.03 -0.33 -36.87
C PHE A 6 11.95 -0.81 -37.99
N ASN A 7 11.36 -1.21 -39.13
CA ASN A 7 12.12 -1.54 -40.34
C ASN A 7 12.10 -0.34 -41.29
N ASP A 8 13.11 -0.24 -42.16
CA ASP A 8 13.24 0.82 -43.18
C ASP A 8 12.10 0.89 -44.21
N ASN A 9 11.21 -0.11 -44.24
CA ASN A 9 9.95 -0.02 -44.96
C ASN A 9 8.97 0.82 -44.14
N ASP A 10 9.14 2.13 -44.24
CA ASP A 10 8.32 3.17 -43.64
C ASP A 10 6.82 2.81 -43.68
N LYS A 11 6.17 2.73 -42.51
CA LYS A 11 4.71 2.76 -42.46
C LYS A 11 4.26 4.15 -42.88
N GLU A 12 3.82 4.29 -44.12
CA GLU A 12 3.30 5.56 -44.66
C GLU A 12 2.13 6.09 -43.82
N LYS A 13 1.36 5.19 -43.19
CA LYS A 13 0.26 5.55 -42.29
C LYS A 13 0.25 4.72 -41.02
N MET A 14 0.07 5.37 -39.87
CA MET A 14 -0.11 4.72 -38.57
C MET A 14 -1.34 5.28 -37.86
N ARG A 15 -2.04 4.44 -37.10
CA ARG A 15 -3.26 4.84 -36.38
C ARG A 15 -3.35 4.10 -35.06
N ILE A 16 -3.55 4.84 -33.97
CA ILE A 16 -3.84 4.27 -32.65
C ILE A 16 -5.12 4.90 -32.08
N LYS A 17 -5.96 4.08 -31.45
CA LYS A 17 -7.13 4.55 -30.71
C LYS A 17 -6.75 4.70 -29.24
N LEU A 18 -7.12 5.83 -28.64
CA LEU A 18 -6.93 6.13 -27.22
C LEU A 18 -8.23 5.86 -26.46
N SER A 19 -8.15 5.84 -25.12
CA SER A 19 -9.35 5.86 -24.28
C SER A 19 -10.10 7.19 -24.46
N ASN A 20 -11.43 7.16 -24.36
CA ASN A 20 -12.33 8.33 -24.46
C ASN A 20 -12.56 8.91 -25.87
N ASN A 21 -12.73 8.07 -26.90
CA ASN A 21 -13.08 8.50 -28.27
C ASN A 21 -11.99 9.31 -29.03
N TRP A 22 -10.78 9.42 -28.49
CA TRP A 22 -9.66 10.07 -29.17
C TRP A 22 -8.86 9.11 -30.05
N GLU A 23 -8.27 9.65 -31.11
CA GLU A 23 -7.51 8.87 -32.07
C GLU A 23 -6.33 9.66 -32.63
N VAL A 24 -5.19 9.00 -32.73
CA VAL A 24 -3.96 9.55 -33.29
C VAL A 24 -3.72 8.90 -34.65
N ASN A 25 -3.50 9.72 -35.67
CA ASN A 25 -3.13 9.30 -37.02
C ASN A 25 -1.81 9.92 -37.44
N TYR A 26 -1.03 9.17 -38.19
CA TYR A 26 0.16 9.65 -38.87
C TYR A 26 0.00 9.41 -40.37
N ASP A 27 0.17 10.44 -41.19
CA ASP A 27 0.11 10.40 -42.67
C ASP A 27 1.13 11.41 -43.24
N GLY A 28 2.39 11.29 -42.81
CA GLY A 28 3.46 12.27 -43.02
C GLY A 28 3.60 13.28 -41.87
N GLU A 29 2.46 13.75 -41.36
CA GLU A 29 2.34 14.56 -40.14
C GLU A 29 1.49 13.83 -39.09
N LEU A 30 1.67 14.20 -37.81
CA LEU A 30 0.98 13.58 -36.69
C LEU A 30 -0.28 14.38 -36.31
N TYR A 31 -1.44 13.74 -36.32
CA TYR A 31 -2.73 14.36 -36.05
C TYR A 31 -3.47 13.66 -34.92
N LEU A 32 -4.19 14.43 -34.12
CA LEU A 32 -5.09 13.99 -33.07
C LEU A 32 -6.53 14.41 -33.38
N ARG A 33 -7.49 13.50 -33.25
CA ARG A 33 -8.92 13.77 -33.45
C ARG A 33 -9.79 13.15 -32.37
N GLU A 34 -10.89 13.82 -32.04
CA GLU A 34 -11.97 13.27 -31.19
C GLU A 34 -13.11 12.71 -32.08
N ALA A 35 -13.73 11.60 -31.68
CA ALA A 35 -14.79 10.99 -32.49
C ALA A 35 -16.03 11.89 -32.54
N GLY A 36 -16.37 12.35 -33.73
CA GLY A 36 -17.49 13.28 -33.99
C GLY A 36 -17.06 14.71 -34.32
N ASP A 37 -15.78 15.03 -34.12
CA ASP A 37 -15.20 16.31 -34.49
C ASP A 37 -14.62 16.24 -35.92
N PHE A 38 -14.78 17.31 -36.70
CA PHE A 38 -14.35 17.34 -38.12
C PHE A 38 -12.96 17.93 -38.31
N GLU A 39 -12.40 18.64 -37.32
CA GLU A 39 -11.09 19.30 -37.42
C GLU A 39 -10.02 18.54 -36.63
N PRO A 40 -9.06 17.87 -37.31
CA PRO A 40 -7.94 17.22 -36.63
C PRO A 40 -6.92 18.26 -36.15
N LYS A 41 -6.41 18.07 -34.93
CA LYS A 41 -5.33 18.88 -34.36
C LYS A 41 -3.97 18.32 -34.75
N GLU A 42 -3.17 19.10 -35.46
CA GLU A 42 -1.78 18.76 -35.78
C GLU A 42 -0.89 18.81 -34.52
N LEU A 43 0.02 17.84 -34.42
CA LEU A 43 0.97 17.69 -33.32
C LEU A 43 2.40 17.88 -33.83
N VAL A 44 2.92 19.09 -33.61
CA VAL A 44 4.26 19.48 -34.04
C VAL A 44 5.27 19.22 -32.93
N GLY A 45 6.39 18.57 -33.25
CA GLY A 45 7.46 18.37 -32.26
C GLY A 45 8.66 17.54 -32.69
N HIS A 46 8.50 16.64 -33.67
CA HIS A 46 9.60 15.87 -34.26
C HIS A 46 10.24 16.64 -35.41
N SER A 47 11.56 16.51 -35.58
CA SER A 47 12.31 17.11 -36.69
C SER A 47 12.44 16.18 -37.90
N GLU A 48 12.16 14.89 -37.71
CA GLU A 48 12.11 13.89 -38.78
C GLU A 48 10.83 13.04 -38.73
N LYS A 49 10.76 12.06 -39.63
CA LYS A 49 9.62 11.16 -39.80
C LYS A 49 9.34 10.36 -38.53
N VAL A 50 8.08 10.33 -38.12
CA VAL A 50 7.61 9.43 -37.05
C VAL A 50 7.60 7.99 -37.59
N ILE A 51 8.31 7.10 -36.90
CA ILE A 51 8.46 5.68 -37.24
C ILE A 51 7.63 4.76 -36.35
N GLY A 52 7.14 5.27 -35.22
CA GLY A 52 6.33 4.48 -34.28
C GLY A 52 5.32 5.31 -33.49
N LEU A 53 4.18 4.69 -33.21
CA LEU A 53 3.17 5.17 -32.27
C LEU A 53 2.83 4.06 -31.27
N LEU A 54 2.79 4.41 -29.99
CA LEU A 54 2.48 3.47 -28.91
C LEU A 54 1.48 4.09 -27.93
N ASN A 55 0.43 3.35 -27.57
CA ASN A 55 -0.54 3.77 -26.55
C ASN A 55 -0.04 3.43 -25.13
N LEU A 56 -0.15 4.36 -24.19
CA LEU A 56 0.29 4.23 -22.80
C LEU A 56 -0.91 4.07 -21.86
N ASP A 57 -0.73 3.38 -20.73
CA ASP A 57 -1.84 2.94 -19.87
C ASP A 57 -2.65 4.08 -19.21
N GLY A 58 -2.13 5.32 -19.22
CA GLY A 58 -2.76 6.52 -18.65
C GLY A 58 -3.59 7.36 -19.62
N GLY A 59 -3.86 6.88 -20.84
CA GLY A 59 -4.49 7.66 -21.92
C GLY A 59 -3.53 8.61 -22.65
N GLU A 60 -2.26 8.63 -22.24
CA GLU A 60 -1.15 9.24 -22.96
C GLU A 60 -0.73 8.36 -24.14
N PHE A 61 0.04 8.90 -25.07
CA PHE A 61 0.67 8.13 -26.12
C PHE A 61 2.08 8.61 -26.42
N LEU A 62 2.86 7.75 -27.05
CA LEU A 62 4.23 7.99 -27.41
C LEU A 62 4.37 8.03 -28.93
N SER A 63 5.07 9.03 -29.45
CA SER A 63 5.59 9.03 -30.82
C SER A 63 7.09 8.82 -30.82
N ILE A 64 7.60 8.06 -31.77
CA ILE A 64 9.02 7.73 -31.95
C ILE A 64 9.43 8.14 -33.36
N SER A 65 10.57 8.79 -33.51
CA SER A 65 11.01 9.39 -34.78
C SER A 65 12.43 8.99 -35.17
N LYS A 66 12.76 9.14 -36.46
CA LYS A 66 14.12 8.99 -36.99
C LYS A 66 15.09 10.06 -36.47
N ASP A 67 14.58 11.13 -35.86
CA ASP A 67 15.40 12.14 -35.18
C ASP A 67 16.02 11.66 -33.85
N ASN A 68 15.95 10.35 -33.57
CA ASN A 68 16.40 9.69 -32.33
C ASN A 68 15.67 10.17 -31.07
N THR A 69 14.50 10.80 -31.21
CA THR A 69 13.67 11.23 -30.09
C THR A 69 12.37 10.44 -29.97
N MET A 70 11.88 10.36 -28.73
CA MET A 70 10.55 9.88 -28.40
C MET A 70 9.80 10.97 -27.66
N ILE A 71 8.58 11.30 -28.08
CA ILE A 71 7.77 12.34 -27.44
C ILE A 71 6.55 11.70 -26.77
N VAL A 72 6.36 12.02 -25.49
CA VAL A 72 5.16 11.65 -24.73
C VAL A 72 4.13 12.76 -24.88
N TRP A 73 2.91 12.38 -25.25
CA TRP A 73 1.78 13.27 -25.46
C TRP A 73 0.63 12.91 -24.52
N SER A 74 -0.06 13.93 -24.02
CA SER A 74 -1.31 13.72 -23.30
C SER A 74 -2.42 13.27 -24.25
N ALA A 75 -3.51 12.73 -23.69
CA ALA A 75 -4.74 12.40 -24.44
C ALA A 75 -5.31 13.58 -25.27
N LYS A 76 -4.95 14.81 -24.91
CA LYS A 76 -5.38 16.07 -25.57
C LYS A 76 -4.30 16.67 -26.48
N GLY A 77 -3.23 15.91 -26.76
CA GLY A 77 -2.18 16.32 -27.68
C GLY A 77 -1.26 17.40 -27.12
N ARG A 78 -1.08 17.46 -25.79
CA ARG A 78 -0.05 18.32 -25.18
C ARG A 78 1.24 17.53 -25.06
N LYS A 79 2.34 18.08 -25.58
CA LYS A 79 3.69 17.54 -25.37
C LYS A 79 4.03 17.56 -23.88
N GLN A 80 4.29 16.41 -23.29
CA GLN A 80 4.58 16.24 -21.86
C GLN A 80 6.06 15.98 -21.58
N ALA A 81 6.73 15.22 -22.44
CA ALA A 81 8.15 14.89 -22.31
C ALA A 81 8.79 14.62 -23.68
N THR A 82 10.11 14.80 -23.76
CA THR A 82 10.94 14.32 -24.89
C THR A 82 12.05 13.46 -24.30
N PHE A 83 12.25 12.27 -24.85
CA PHE A 83 13.38 11.40 -24.53
C PHE A 83 14.30 11.37 -25.74
N GLU A 84 15.56 11.70 -25.52
CA GLU A 84 16.58 11.73 -26.56
C GLU A 84 17.49 10.50 -26.40
N SER A 85 17.78 9.85 -27.52
CA SER A 85 18.72 8.75 -27.61
C SER A 85 19.93 9.17 -28.44
N GLU A 86 21.12 8.72 -28.06
CA GLU A 86 22.35 9.00 -28.82
C GLU A 86 22.40 8.20 -30.14
N ASN A 87 21.82 7.00 -30.14
CA ASN A 87 21.74 6.12 -31.30
C ASN A 87 20.30 5.91 -31.75
N SER A 88 20.14 5.50 -33.01
CA SER A 88 18.83 5.25 -33.60
C SER A 88 18.08 4.14 -32.88
N ILE A 89 16.78 4.36 -32.69
CA ILE A 89 15.89 3.41 -32.02
C ILE A 89 15.35 2.45 -33.07
N VAL A 90 15.80 1.20 -33.02
CA VAL A 90 15.38 0.15 -33.97
C VAL A 90 14.19 -0.65 -33.48
N GLY A 91 13.86 -0.55 -32.19
CA GLY A 91 12.61 -1.06 -31.68
C GLY A 91 12.32 -0.61 -30.26
N ILE A 92 11.07 -0.82 -29.87
CA ILE A 92 10.58 -0.44 -28.58
C ILE A 92 9.71 -1.52 -27.96
N SER A 93 9.74 -1.58 -26.64
CA SER A 93 8.88 -2.48 -25.90
C SER A 93 8.28 -1.84 -24.66
N LYS A 94 6.97 -2.01 -24.52
CA LYS A 94 6.22 -1.53 -23.35
C LYS A 94 6.36 -2.52 -22.19
N ILE A 95 6.84 -2.00 -21.06
CA ILE A 95 6.87 -2.67 -19.77
C ILE A 95 5.75 -2.07 -18.90
N GLY A 96 5.18 -2.87 -17.99
CA GLY A 96 4.22 -2.36 -17.00
C GLY A 96 4.73 -1.13 -16.24
N ASP A 97 3.83 -0.43 -15.55
CA ASP A 97 4.11 0.76 -14.73
C ASP A 97 4.64 1.98 -15.51
N GLY A 98 4.28 2.12 -16.79
CA GLY A 98 4.68 3.28 -17.59
C GLY A 98 6.18 3.32 -17.88
N LYS A 99 6.80 2.15 -18.07
CA LYS A 99 8.21 2.00 -18.45
C LYS A 99 8.35 1.51 -19.88
N ILE A 100 9.44 1.90 -20.52
CA ILE A 100 9.68 1.60 -21.93
C ILE A 100 11.12 1.15 -22.11
N LEU A 101 11.33 0.01 -22.77
CA LEU A 101 12.64 -0.38 -23.28
C LEU A 101 12.80 0.05 -24.72
N ALA A 102 13.90 0.70 -25.03
CA ALA A 102 14.35 0.95 -26.39
C ALA A 102 15.55 0.05 -26.70
N LEU A 103 15.50 -0.63 -27.85
CA LEU A 103 16.67 -1.30 -28.44
C LEU A 103 17.23 -0.34 -29.47
N LEU A 104 18.53 -0.07 -29.36
CA LEU A 104 19.25 0.85 -30.22
C LEU A 104 20.00 0.09 -31.32
N GLU A 105 20.37 0.81 -32.38
CA GLU A 105 21.10 0.27 -33.52
C GLU A 105 22.48 -0.29 -33.13
N ASP A 106 23.11 0.27 -32.08
CA ASP A 106 24.37 -0.21 -31.53
C ASP A 106 24.21 -1.45 -30.62
N GLU A 107 23.01 -2.05 -30.62
CA GLU A 107 22.61 -3.23 -29.85
C GLU A 107 22.52 -3.00 -28.33
N SER A 108 22.64 -1.74 -27.90
CA SER A 108 22.41 -1.36 -26.51
C SER A 108 20.92 -1.29 -26.21
N VAL A 109 20.60 -1.52 -24.94
CA VAL A 109 19.22 -1.43 -24.44
C VAL A 109 19.13 -0.30 -23.43
N VAL A 110 18.10 0.53 -23.56
CA VAL A 110 17.84 1.66 -22.66
C VAL A 110 16.46 1.54 -22.04
N LEU A 111 16.38 1.74 -20.72
CA LEU A 111 15.14 1.80 -19.97
C LEU A 111 14.75 3.24 -19.67
N TRP A 112 13.53 3.61 -20.03
CA TRP A 112 12.92 4.91 -19.76
C TRP A 112 11.71 4.76 -18.83
N SER A 113 11.50 5.78 -17.99
CA SER A 113 10.24 5.95 -17.26
C SER A 113 9.45 7.09 -17.88
N VAL A 114 8.24 6.79 -18.34
CA VAL A 114 7.26 7.79 -18.75
C VAL A 114 6.80 8.60 -17.52
N LYS A 115 6.48 7.90 -16.41
CA LYS A 115 6.03 8.52 -15.16
C LYS A 115 7.00 9.58 -14.63
N TYR A 116 8.28 9.24 -14.55
CA TYR A 116 9.32 10.15 -14.05
C TYR A 116 9.99 10.98 -15.15
N ARG A 117 9.58 10.81 -16.40
CA ARG A 117 10.07 11.53 -17.59
C ARG A 117 11.60 11.56 -17.69
N ARG A 118 12.24 10.42 -17.44
CA ARG A 118 13.70 10.31 -17.46
C ARG A 118 14.18 8.91 -17.85
N LYS A 119 15.43 8.85 -18.29
CA LYS A 119 16.19 7.61 -18.45
C LYS A 119 16.39 6.99 -17.08
N LEU A 120 16.01 5.74 -16.92
CA LEU A 120 16.26 4.97 -15.69
C LEU A 120 17.63 4.30 -15.75
N ALA A 121 17.95 3.66 -16.89
CA ALA A 121 19.21 2.94 -17.04
C ALA A 121 19.62 2.74 -18.50
N THR A 122 20.92 2.62 -18.72
CA THR A 122 21.51 1.98 -19.91
C THR A 122 22.05 0.63 -19.47
N PHE A 123 21.75 -0.42 -20.22
CA PHE A 123 22.32 -1.74 -19.95
C PHE A 123 23.62 -1.90 -20.77
N ASP A 124 24.75 -2.10 -20.08
CA ASP A 124 26.04 -2.41 -20.71
C ASP A 124 26.11 -3.89 -21.11
N LEU A 125 25.28 -4.24 -22.08
CA LEU A 125 25.16 -5.57 -22.67
C LEU A 125 24.68 -5.43 -24.11
N LYS A 126 24.99 -6.45 -24.92
CA LYS A 126 24.58 -6.51 -26.33
C LYS A 126 23.60 -7.64 -26.53
N VAL A 127 22.48 -7.31 -27.16
CA VAL A 127 21.40 -8.25 -27.45
C VAL A 127 21.20 -8.31 -28.96
N SER A 128 21.03 -9.50 -29.53
CA SER A 128 20.77 -9.66 -30.96
C SER A 128 19.38 -9.22 -31.40
N SER A 129 18.38 -9.39 -30.53
CA SER A 129 16.96 -9.18 -30.83
C SER A 129 16.17 -8.91 -29.55
N PHE A 130 15.00 -8.26 -29.60
CA PHE A 130 14.10 -8.26 -28.44
C PHE A 130 13.60 -9.67 -28.09
N ASP A 131 13.71 -10.66 -28.96
CA ASP A 131 13.38 -12.06 -28.60
C ASP A 131 14.30 -12.61 -27.50
N ASP A 132 15.51 -12.06 -27.40
CA ASP A 132 16.48 -12.33 -26.34
C ASP A 132 16.26 -11.40 -25.12
N VAL A 133 15.09 -10.77 -25.03
CA VAL A 133 14.64 -9.96 -23.88
C VAL A 133 13.30 -10.48 -23.36
N GLU A 134 13.28 -10.83 -22.08
CA GLU A 134 12.08 -11.27 -21.37
C GLU A 134 11.83 -10.42 -20.13
N LEU A 135 10.56 -10.15 -19.85
CA LEU A 135 10.09 -9.52 -18.63
C LEU A 135 9.31 -10.57 -17.83
N ASP A 136 9.84 -10.95 -16.68
CA ASP A 136 9.13 -11.79 -15.71
C ASP A 136 8.94 -11.02 -14.41
N GLN A 137 7.67 -10.81 -14.03
CA GLN A 137 7.27 -9.99 -12.87
C GLN A 137 7.85 -8.57 -12.92
N SER A 138 8.92 -8.30 -12.15
CA SER A 138 9.62 -7.01 -12.06
C SER A 138 11.09 -7.10 -12.49
N TYR A 139 11.49 -8.20 -13.14
CA TYR A 139 12.86 -8.46 -13.58
C TYR A 139 12.95 -8.51 -15.09
N LEU A 140 14.02 -7.92 -15.61
CA LEU A 140 14.39 -7.92 -17.01
C LEU A 140 15.53 -8.89 -17.25
N SER A 141 15.29 -9.85 -18.13
CA SER A 141 16.21 -10.93 -18.49
C SER A 141 16.72 -10.71 -19.90
N PHE A 142 18.03 -10.77 -20.09
CA PHE A 142 18.71 -10.55 -21.37
C PHE A 142 19.61 -11.72 -21.68
N ILE A 143 19.40 -12.40 -22.81
CA ILE A 143 20.38 -13.34 -23.35
C ILE A 143 21.38 -12.51 -24.15
N THR A 144 22.61 -12.43 -23.66
CA THR A 144 23.67 -11.70 -24.34
C THR A 144 24.17 -12.48 -25.54
N LYS A 145 24.76 -11.78 -26.52
CA LYS A 145 25.46 -12.43 -27.63
C LYS A 145 26.59 -13.36 -27.19
N ASP A 146 27.19 -13.08 -26.03
CA ASP A 146 28.25 -13.90 -25.44
C ASP A 146 27.72 -15.25 -24.90
N GLY A 147 26.41 -15.43 -24.82
CA GLY A 147 25.75 -16.67 -24.42
C GLY A 147 25.44 -16.76 -22.93
N ASP A 148 25.43 -15.63 -22.23
CA ASP A 148 25.06 -15.52 -20.82
C ASP A 148 23.64 -14.95 -20.68
N LEU A 149 22.93 -15.35 -19.63
CA LEU A 149 21.65 -14.77 -19.27
C LEU A 149 21.85 -13.77 -18.13
N LYS A 150 21.74 -12.48 -18.42
CA LYS A 150 21.86 -11.40 -17.42
C LYS A 150 20.49 -10.92 -16.96
N VAL A 151 20.34 -10.67 -15.67
CA VAL A 151 19.09 -10.24 -15.05
C VAL A 151 19.27 -8.90 -14.38
N TYR A 152 18.31 -8.02 -14.58
CA TYR A 152 18.26 -6.70 -13.99
C TYR A 152 16.92 -6.43 -13.35
N THR A 153 16.89 -5.50 -12.40
CA THR A 153 15.63 -4.93 -11.91
C THR A 153 15.00 -4.04 -12.99
N ASP A 154 13.71 -3.77 -12.85
CA ASP A 154 12.99 -2.75 -13.61
C ASP A 154 13.40 -1.30 -13.28
N THR A 155 14.47 -1.11 -12.51
CA THR A 155 15.18 0.15 -12.29
C THR A 155 16.57 0.17 -12.94
N GLY A 156 17.01 -0.97 -13.50
CA GLY A 156 18.27 -1.12 -14.20
C GLY A 156 19.46 -1.61 -13.37
N ASN A 157 19.23 -2.05 -12.13
CA ASN A 157 20.29 -2.60 -11.29
C ASN A 157 20.56 -4.07 -11.67
N SER A 158 21.83 -4.45 -11.85
CA SER A 158 22.19 -5.86 -12.12
C SER A 158 21.88 -6.73 -10.91
N VAL A 159 21.18 -7.84 -11.14
CA VAL A 159 20.81 -8.81 -10.10
C VAL A 159 21.73 -10.03 -10.14
N ILE A 160 21.80 -10.70 -11.30
CA ILE A 160 22.60 -11.94 -11.46
C ILE A 160 22.97 -12.14 -12.94
N THR A 161 24.09 -12.81 -13.20
CA THR A 161 24.50 -13.25 -14.55
C THR A 161 24.66 -14.76 -14.57
N PHE A 162 23.76 -15.49 -15.21
CA PHE A 162 23.88 -16.94 -15.37
C PHE A 162 24.85 -17.26 -16.50
N GLN A 163 26.00 -17.84 -16.14
CA GLN A 163 27.07 -18.12 -17.10
C GLN A 163 26.68 -19.28 -18.04
N ASN A 164 26.96 -19.11 -19.34
CA ASN A 164 26.70 -20.11 -20.40
C ASN A 164 25.22 -20.52 -20.56
N GLN A 165 24.28 -19.73 -20.05
CA GLN A 165 22.85 -19.99 -20.15
C GLN A 165 22.25 -19.35 -21.41
N LYS A 166 22.00 -20.17 -22.44
CA LYS A 166 21.53 -19.73 -23.76
C LYS A 166 20.01 -19.76 -23.95
N THR A 167 19.27 -20.08 -22.89
CA THR A 167 17.81 -20.20 -22.93
C THR A 167 17.20 -19.62 -21.68
N PHE A 168 16.03 -19.00 -21.80
CA PHE A 168 15.28 -18.54 -20.65
C PHE A 168 14.80 -19.71 -19.77
N PHE A 169 14.67 -19.44 -18.49
CA PHE A 169 14.07 -20.36 -17.53
C PHE A 169 12.55 -20.27 -17.61
N THR A 170 11.85 -21.38 -17.38
CA THR A 170 10.37 -21.38 -17.35
C THR A 170 9.83 -20.78 -16.07
N ALA A 171 10.63 -20.82 -15.00
CA ALA A 171 10.36 -20.14 -13.75
C ALA A 171 11.66 -19.99 -12.96
N TRP A 172 11.70 -19.02 -12.07
CA TRP A 172 12.78 -18.86 -11.11
C TRP A 172 12.26 -18.27 -9.79
N ARG A 173 13.06 -18.37 -8.74
CA ARG A 173 12.78 -17.79 -7.44
C ARG A 173 14.08 -17.38 -6.77
N PHE A 174 14.24 -16.08 -6.56
CA PHE A 174 15.34 -15.56 -5.75
C PHE A 174 15.20 -16.01 -4.29
N LEU A 175 16.33 -16.37 -3.71
CA LEU A 175 16.50 -16.80 -2.34
C LEU A 175 17.21 -15.70 -1.54
N ARG A 176 17.41 -15.93 -0.24
CA ARG A 176 18.27 -15.06 0.56
C ARG A 176 19.74 -15.25 0.15
N ASN A 177 20.57 -14.21 0.37
CA ASN A 177 22.00 -14.17 0.04
C ASN A 177 22.30 -14.32 -1.47
N ASP A 178 21.43 -13.77 -2.32
CA ASP A 178 21.63 -13.68 -3.77
C ASP A 178 21.72 -15.04 -4.50
N TYR A 179 21.26 -16.12 -3.85
CA TYR A 179 21.04 -17.42 -4.51
C TYR A 179 19.73 -17.42 -5.31
N CYS A 180 19.63 -18.28 -6.32
CA CYS A 180 18.42 -18.40 -7.13
C CYS A 180 18.10 -19.87 -7.44
N LEU A 181 16.83 -20.24 -7.30
CA LEU A 181 16.31 -21.47 -7.86
C LEU A 181 15.76 -21.19 -9.25
N THR A 182 16.12 -22.01 -10.21
CA THR A 182 15.67 -21.90 -11.60
C THR A 182 15.03 -23.20 -12.05
N ARG A 183 14.09 -23.10 -12.97
CA ARG A 183 13.44 -24.23 -13.62
C ARG A 183 13.71 -24.15 -15.11
N THR A 184 14.32 -25.21 -15.61
CA THR A 184 14.58 -25.37 -17.04
C THR A 184 13.31 -25.81 -17.79
N SER A 185 13.32 -25.71 -19.12
CA SER A 185 12.27 -26.28 -19.97
C SER A 185 12.11 -27.80 -19.82
N THR A 186 13.13 -28.48 -19.28
CA THR A 186 13.12 -29.91 -18.97
C THR A 186 12.55 -30.25 -17.58
N GLU A 187 11.94 -29.29 -16.87
CA GLU A 187 11.42 -29.43 -15.50
C GLU A 187 12.49 -29.78 -14.43
N ILE A 188 13.76 -29.58 -14.76
CA ILE A 188 14.87 -29.73 -13.79
C ILE A 188 15.01 -28.44 -13.01
N ILE A 189 15.11 -28.57 -11.68
CA ILE A 189 15.35 -27.45 -10.77
C ILE A 189 16.85 -27.35 -10.48
N GLU A 190 17.42 -26.19 -10.76
CA GLU A 190 18.84 -25.89 -10.54
C GLU A 190 19.00 -24.75 -9.53
N LEU A 191 19.96 -24.91 -8.63
CA LEU A 191 20.37 -23.92 -7.64
C LEU A 191 21.62 -23.20 -8.12
N TRP A 192 21.55 -21.87 -8.14
CA TRP A 192 22.61 -20.98 -8.61
C TRP A 192 23.09 -20.07 -7.51
N SER A 193 24.39 -19.80 -7.49
CA SER A 193 25.03 -18.83 -6.59
C SER A 193 24.85 -17.41 -7.11
N SER A 194 25.13 -16.44 -6.24
CA SER A 194 25.17 -15.02 -6.59
C SER A 194 26.22 -14.66 -7.63
N SER A 195 27.29 -15.47 -7.74
CA SER A 195 28.31 -15.35 -8.79
C SER A 195 27.84 -15.84 -10.16
N GLY A 196 26.64 -16.44 -10.24
CA GLY A 196 26.11 -16.96 -11.50
C GLY A 196 26.56 -18.37 -11.85
N GLU A 197 27.12 -19.09 -10.88
CA GLU A 197 27.58 -20.46 -11.04
C GLU A 197 26.51 -21.46 -10.57
N LYS A 198 26.39 -22.59 -11.27
CA LYS A 198 25.49 -23.66 -10.86
C LYS A 198 26.08 -24.42 -9.67
N VAL A 199 25.39 -24.37 -8.54
CA VAL A 199 25.79 -25.01 -7.28
C VAL A 199 25.31 -26.46 -7.23
N ALA A 200 24.04 -26.69 -7.54
CA ALA A 200 23.45 -28.02 -7.42
C ALA A 200 22.23 -28.22 -8.34
N THR A 201 21.91 -29.49 -8.59
CA THR A 201 20.69 -29.91 -9.29
C THR A 201 19.78 -30.64 -8.30
N ILE A 202 18.55 -30.18 -8.16
CA ILE A 202 17.54 -30.75 -7.28
C ILE A 202 16.63 -31.66 -8.12
N ASN A 203 16.66 -32.96 -7.81
CA ASN A 203 15.93 -33.99 -8.56
C ASN A 203 14.45 -34.15 -8.13
N ASP A 204 13.97 -33.31 -7.23
CA ASP A 204 12.58 -33.29 -6.77
C ASP A 204 11.77 -32.26 -7.56
N LYS A 205 10.50 -32.59 -7.86
CA LYS A 205 9.54 -31.65 -8.46
C LYS A 205 8.68 -31.01 -7.38
N PHE A 206 8.54 -29.69 -7.43
CA PHE A 206 7.69 -28.91 -6.51
C PHE A 206 7.30 -27.57 -7.12
N SER A 207 6.28 -26.90 -6.58
CA SER A 207 5.89 -25.54 -6.99
C SER A 207 6.73 -24.47 -6.28
N PHE A 208 7.30 -23.52 -7.03
CA PHE A 208 8.01 -22.39 -6.43
C PHE A 208 7.09 -21.44 -5.66
N SER A 209 5.80 -21.38 -5.95
CA SER A 209 4.85 -20.50 -5.24
C SER A 209 4.15 -21.20 -4.08
N LYS A 210 3.69 -22.44 -4.27
CA LYS A 210 2.85 -23.13 -3.27
C LYS A 210 3.62 -23.99 -2.28
N ASP A 211 4.78 -24.49 -2.69
CA ASP A 211 5.47 -25.56 -1.97
C ASP A 211 6.83 -25.13 -1.42
N PHE A 212 7.30 -23.91 -1.67
CA PHE A 212 8.63 -23.45 -1.27
C PHE A 212 8.61 -22.54 -0.03
N LEU A 213 9.55 -22.75 0.89
CA LEU A 213 9.72 -21.98 2.13
C LEU A 213 11.20 -21.71 2.42
N THR A 214 11.60 -20.44 2.51
CA THR A 214 12.89 -20.11 3.15
C THR A 214 12.77 -20.26 4.67
N ILE A 215 13.65 -21.05 5.30
CA ILE A 215 13.64 -21.26 6.76
C ILE A 215 14.46 -20.17 7.44
N ASP A 216 15.71 -19.98 7.00
CA ASP A 216 16.66 -19.03 7.55
C ASP A 216 17.63 -18.52 6.45
N GLU A 217 18.75 -17.91 6.84
CA GLU A 217 19.77 -17.41 5.92
C GLU A 217 20.61 -18.50 5.24
N LYS A 218 20.48 -19.76 5.67
CA LYS A 218 21.32 -20.86 5.15
C LYS A 218 20.51 -21.98 4.53
N SER A 219 19.20 -22.04 4.78
CA SER A 219 18.37 -23.18 4.45
C SER A 219 16.99 -22.82 3.94
N PHE A 220 16.46 -23.74 3.12
CA PHE A 220 15.13 -23.69 2.58
C PHE A 220 14.48 -25.07 2.64
N ALA A 221 13.16 -25.08 2.73
CA ALA A 221 12.31 -26.25 2.66
C ALA A 221 11.42 -26.19 1.43
N PHE A 222 11.06 -27.36 0.90
CA PHE A 222 9.96 -27.47 -0.03
C PHE A 222 9.15 -28.74 0.18
N VAL A 223 7.92 -28.75 -0.33
CA VAL A 223 7.05 -29.93 -0.37
C VAL A 223 7.06 -30.51 -1.79
N ASN A 224 7.58 -31.72 -1.97
CA ASN A 224 7.59 -32.35 -3.30
C ASN A 224 6.21 -32.92 -3.68
N GLU A 225 6.06 -33.36 -4.93
CA GLU A 225 4.82 -34.00 -5.44
C GLU A 225 4.39 -35.23 -4.62
N ASN A 226 5.34 -35.89 -3.94
CA ASN A 226 5.08 -37.03 -3.06
C ASN A 226 4.63 -36.64 -1.64
N ASN A 227 4.35 -35.35 -1.39
CA ASN A 227 4.04 -34.79 -0.08
C ASN A 227 5.14 -35.01 0.96
N GLU A 228 6.40 -35.09 0.52
CA GLU A 228 7.56 -35.11 1.41
C GLU A 228 8.07 -33.69 1.60
N ILE A 229 8.35 -33.33 2.85
CA ILE A 229 9.02 -32.08 3.17
C ILE A 229 10.52 -32.34 3.07
N CYS A 230 11.19 -31.64 2.17
CA CYS A 230 12.64 -31.72 1.98
C CYS A 230 13.29 -30.41 2.38
N ILE A 231 14.39 -30.48 3.14
CA ILE A 231 15.17 -29.32 3.59
C ILE A 231 16.57 -29.41 3.02
N TYR A 232 17.03 -28.32 2.43
CA TYR A 232 18.36 -28.17 1.83
C TYR A 232 19.03 -26.89 2.36
N ASP A 233 20.36 -26.84 2.32
CA ASP A 233 21.09 -25.57 2.36
C ASP A 233 21.22 -24.94 0.97
N PHE A 234 21.66 -23.68 0.96
CA PHE A 234 22.04 -22.96 -0.25
C PHE A 234 23.32 -23.48 -0.93
N GLU A 235 24.03 -24.44 -0.32
CA GLU A 235 25.13 -25.18 -0.97
C GLU A 235 24.61 -26.45 -1.69
N GLY A 236 23.30 -26.70 -1.67
CA GLY A 236 22.67 -27.84 -2.35
C GLY A 236 22.73 -29.16 -1.58
N LYS A 237 23.19 -29.16 -0.33
CA LYS A 237 23.22 -30.33 0.53
C LYS A 237 21.88 -30.51 1.25
N LYS A 238 21.37 -31.73 1.18
CA LYS A 238 20.13 -32.14 1.84
C LYS A 238 20.34 -32.33 3.34
N TYR A 239 19.62 -31.59 4.18
CA TYR A 239 19.62 -31.75 5.65
C TYR A 239 18.70 -32.87 6.11
N SER A 240 17.48 -32.89 5.59
CA SER A 240 16.48 -33.88 5.96
C SER A 240 15.42 -34.02 4.88
N SER A 241 14.76 -35.18 4.86
CA SER A 241 13.46 -35.33 4.20
C SER A 241 12.56 -36.19 5.04
N SER A 242 11.29 -35.82 5.13
CA SER A 242 10.33 -36.62 5.88
C SER A 242 8.95 -36.59 5.24
N LYS A 243 8.34 -37.78 5.09
CA LYS A 243 6.91 -37.94 4.87
C LYS A 243 6.21 -37.63 6.17
N VAL A 244 5.72 -36.40 6.30
CA VAL A 244 4.92 -36.00 7.44
C VAL A 244 3.53 -35.63 6.94
N ASP A 245 2.50 -35.99 7.71
CA ASP A 245 1.11 -35.53 7.50
C ASP A 245 0.95 -34.00 7.61
N LEU A 246 2.06 -33.26 7.79
CA LEU A 246 2.15 -31.82 7.87
C LEU A 246 2.24 -31.13 6.50
N ALA A 247 2.38 -31.85 5.38
CA ALA A 247 2.55 -31.24 4.06
C ALA A 247 1.52 -30.14 3.75
N ASN A 248 0.23 -30.39 4.04
CA ASN A 248 -0.83 -29.40 3.87
C ASN A 248 -0.68 -28.21 4.80
N LEU A 249 -0.28 -28.44 6.05
CA LEU A 249 -0.07 -27.36 7.01
C LEU A 249 1.15 -26.51 6.63
N THR A 250 2.20 -27.12 6.07
CA THR A 250 3.37 -26.41 5.52
C THR A 250 2.97 -25.54 4.33
N ARG A 251 2.13 -26.03 3.42
CA ARG A 251 1.58 -25.21 2.32
C ARG A 251 0.76 -24.03 2.84
N THR A 252 -0.09 -24.26 3.85
CA THR A 252 -0.83 -23.16 4.50
C THR A 252 0.13 -22.13 5.09
N PHE A 253 1.21 -22.58 5.76
CA PHE A 253 2.22 -21.68 6.32
C PHE A 253 2.98 -20.89 5.25
N ILE A 254 3.28 -21.50 4.10
CA ILE A 254 3.89 -20.82 2.95
C ILE A 254 2.98 -19.68 2.48
N GLN A 255 1.68 -19.95 2.32
CA GLN A 255 0.70 -18.92 1.93
C GLN A 255 0.61 -17.79 2.95
N THR A 256 0.64 -18.09 4.26
CA THR A 256 0.64 -17.03 5.29
C THR A 256 1.92 -16.19 5.25
N LYS A 257 3.06 -16.78 4.90
CA LYS A 257 4.32 -16.05 4.72
C LYS A 257 4.29 -15.12 3.52
N GLU A 258 3.80 -15.61 2.37
CA GLU A 258 3.65 -14.77 1.17
C GLU A 258 2.66 -13.62 1.39
N LYS A 259 1.58 -13.85 2.14
CA LYS A 259 0.67 -12.79 2.56
C LYS A 259 1.36 -11.71 3.39
N LEU A 260 2.19 -12.08 4.38
CA LEU A 260 2.95 -11.12 5.17
C LEU A 260 3.90 -10.31 4.30
N GLU A 261 4.66 -10.94 3.39
CA GLU A 261 5.59 -10.23 2.50
C GLU A 261 4.85 -9.27 1.55
N ASN A 262 3.67 -9.67 1.05
CA ASN A 262 2.83 -8.77 0.27
C ASN A 262 2.28 -7.60 1.10
N GLN A 263 1.86 -7.84 2.35
CA GLN A 263 1.43 -6.77 3.24
C GLN A 263 2.57 -5.83 3.61
N LYS A 264 3.80 -6.33 3.80
CA LYS A 264 4.98 -5.49 4.06
C LYS A 264 5.27 -4.47 2.96
N LYS A 265 4.72 -4.65 1.75
CA LYS A 265 4.77 -3.62 0.69
C LYS A 265 3.98 -2.36 1.08
N GLN A 266 2.92 -2.52 1.87
CA GLN A 266 2.17 -1.46 2.55
C GLN A 266 2.81 -1.22 3.91
N ASN A 267 3.83 -0.36 3.96
CA ASN A 267 4.58 -0.07 5.19
C ASN A 267 4.21 1.28 5.81
N ASN A 268 3.30 2.02 5.19
CA ASN A 268 2.87 3.33 5.63
C ASN A 268 1.42 3.28 6.11
N ILE A 269 1.11 3.97 7.21
CA ILE A 269 -0.28 4.14 7.68
C ILE A 269 -1.20 4.70 6.58
N MET A 270 -0.66 5.52 5.67
CA MET A 270 -1.37 6.10 4.54
C MET A 270 -1.83 5.07 3.47
N ASP A 271 -1.37 3.83 3.54
CA ASP A 271 -1.83 2.75 2.66
C ASP A 271 -3.02 1.97 3.23
N PHE A 272 -3.47 2.31 4.45
CA PHE A 272 -4.61 1.70 5.11
C PHE A 272 -5.84 2.60 5.03
N MET A 273 -7.01 1.99 5.21
CA MET A 273 -8.27 2.70 5.09
C MET A 273 -8.44 3.79 6.15
N HIS A 274 -8.91 4.95 5.70
CA HIS A 274 -9.23 6.11 6.52
C HIS A 274 -10.67 6.57 6.27
N VAL A 275 -11.16 7.38 7.20
CA VAL A 275 -12.42 8.13 7.09
C VAL A 275 -12.13 9.62 7.28
N ASN A 276 -12.91 10.46 6.60
CA ASN A 276 -12.70 11.91 6.60
C ASN A 276 -13.83 12.69 7.30
N ASN A 277 -14.89 12.00 7.72
CA ASN A 277 -16.00 12.57 8.46
C ASN A 277 -16.69 11.49 9.34
N PRO A 278 -17.60 11.90 10.25
CA PRO A 278 -18.28 10.99 11.17
C PRO A 278 -19.31 10.04 10.54
N ASP A 279 -19.58 10.11 9.23
CA ASP A 279 -20.60 9.26 8.58
C ASP A 279 -20.10 7.82 8.37
N TYR A 280 -18.78 7.59 8.33
CA TYR A 280 -18.12 6.29 8.06
C TYR A 280 -18.60 5.55 6.79
N LYS A 281 -19.48 6.14 5.96
CA LYS A 281 -19.97 5.53 4.72
C LYS A 281 -18.93 5.50 3.62
N GLU A 282 -18.15 6.57 3.49
CA GLU A 282 -17.07 6.66 2.52
C GLU A 282 -15.73 6.38 3.19
N VAL A 283 -15.07 5.33 2.70
CA VAL A 283 -13.76 4.89 3.15
C VAL A 283 -12.78 5.04 2.00
N PHE A 284 -11.57 5.52 2.27
CA PHE A 284 -10.57 5.79 1.23
C PHE A 284 -9.15 5.39 1.66
N ILE A 285 -8.24 5.34 0.69
CA ILE A 285 -6.81 5.11 0.91
C ILE A 285 -6.08 6.46 0.76
N PRO A 286 -5.48 7.01 1.83
CA PRO A 286 -4.76 8.28 1.80
C PRO A 286 -3.72 8.42 0.70
N SER A 287 -2.88 7.40 0.46
CA SER A 287 -1.82 7.47 -0.54
C SER A 287 -2.36 7.66 -1.97
N GLU A 288 -3.51 7.07 -2.29
CA GLU A 288 -4.20 7.28 -3.56
C GLU A 288 -4.78 8.70 -3.66
N VAL A 289 -5.38 9.21 -2.58
CA VAL A 289 -5.96 10.56 -2.53
C VAL A 289 -4.88 11.63 -2.65
N ILE A 290 -3.75 11.47 -1.97
CA ILE A 290 -2.62 12.40 -2.03
C ILE A 290 -2.05 12.43 -3.46
N LEU A 291 -1.83 11.27 -4.08
CA LEU A 291 -1.31 11.17 -5.45
C LEU A 291 -2.28 11.75 -6.48
N LYS A 292 -3.58 11.47 -6.35
CA LYS A 292 -4.61 11.93 -7.30
C LYS A 292 -4.80 13.43 -7.27
N ASN A 293 -4.65 14.04 -6.09
CA ASN A 293 -4.99 15.45 -5.85
C ASN A 293 -3.76 16.35 -5.66
N ASP A 294 -2.55 15.82 -5.84
CA ASP A 294 -1.28 16.54 -5.71
C ASP A 294 -1.15 17.26 -4.36
N ILE A 295 -1.40 16.53 -3.26
CA ILE A 295 -1.40 17.09 -1.91
C ILE A 295 0.02 17.05 -1.34
N GLU A 296 0.58 18.22 -1.02
CA GLU A 296 1.88 18.34 -0.38
C GLU A 296 1.75 18.49 1.14
N LEU A 297 2.30 17.54 1.91
CA LEU A 297 2.29 17.55 3.38
C LEU A 297 3.67 17.94 3.94
N GLN A 298 4.18 19.12 3.54
CA GLN A 298 5.52 19.56 3.90
C GLN A 298 5.60 20.31 5.23
N ASP A 299 4.59 21.13 5.55
CA ASP A 299 4.55 21.91 6.78
C ASP A 299 3.84 21.15 7.92
N ASP A 300 4.23 21.47 9.16
CA ASP A 300 3.70 20.82 10.35
C ASP A 300 2.19 21.06 10.54
N ASP A 301 1.68 22.22 10.09
CA ASP A 301 0.27 22.60 10.21
C ASP A 301 -0.61 21.84 9.22
N THR A 302 -0.25 21.77 7.93
CA THR A 302 -0.99 20.94 6.95
C THR A 302 -0.94 19.47 7.31
N LYS A 303 0.20 18.97 7.80
CA LYS A 303 0.31 17.59 8.28
C LYS A 303 -0.59 17.35 9.51
N TYR A 304 -0.65 18.30 10.42
CA TYR A 304 -1.55 18.23 11.57
C TYR A 304 -3.02 18.23 11.14
N LEU A 305 -3.42 19.14 10.26
CA LEU A 305 -4.77 19.23 9.73
C LEU A 305 -5.15 17.99 8.92
N TRP A 306 -4.23 17.46 8.11
CA TRP A 306 -4.41 16.19 7.41
C TRP A 306 -4.74 15.07 8.39
N ASN A 307 -3.93 14.90 9.43
CA ASN A 307 -4.13 13.84 10.42
C ASN A 307 -5.39 14.04 11.26
N PHE A 308 -5.80 15.29 11.50
CA PHE A 308 -7.06 15.59 12.19
C PHE A 308 -8.28 15.24 11.34
N PHE A 309 -8.28 15.65 10.07
CA PHE A 309 -9.39 15.45 9.15
C PHE A 309 -9.48 14.02 8.61
N ASN A 310 -8.36 13.33 8.43
CA ASN A 310 -8.29 12.00 7.84
C ASN A 310 -7.84 10.99 8.90
N ARG A 311 -8.78 10.22 9.45
CA ARG A 311 -8.55 9.33 10.60
C ARG A 311 -8.47 7.87 10.17
N PRO A 312 -7.47 7.08 10.62
CA PRO A 312 -7.35 5.67 10.28
C PRO A 312 -8.46 4.81 10.92
N ILE A 313 -8.88 3.76 10.20
CA ILE A 313 -9.81 2.77 10.75
C ILE A 313 -9.04 1.76 11.62
N PHE A 314 -9.03 2.01 12.94
CA PHE A 314 -8.26 1.22 13.92
C PHE A 314 -8.55 -0.29 13.88
N ASN A 315 -9.80 -0.70 13.69
CA ASN A 315 -10.15 -2.13 13.70
C ASN A 315 -9.48 -2.92 12.57
N GLN A 316 -9.22 -2.29 11.43
CA GLN A 316 -8.52 -2.95 10.34
C GLN A 316 -7.04 -3.14 10.68
N ILE A 317 -6.41 -2.09 11.22
CA ILE A 317 -5.00 -2.10 11.63
C ILE A 317 -4.78 -3.11 12.77
N HIS A 318 -5.67 -3.14 13.76
CA HIS A 318 -5.59 -4.09 14.87
C HIS A 318 -5.65 -5.54 14.41
N ASN A 319 -6.54 -5.83 13.46
CA ASN A 319 -6.80 -7.18 13.01
C ASN A 319 -5.86 -7.64 11.88
N LEU A 320 -4.85 -6.83 11.51
CA LEU A 320 -3.84 -7.21 10.53
C LEU A 320 -3.18 -8.53 10.93
N LEU A 321 -3.32 -9.53 10.05
CA LEU A 321 -2.75 -10.87 10.19
C LEU A 321 -3.15 -11.66 11.44
N LYS A 322 -4.09 -11.19 12.28
CA LYS A 322 -4.53 -11.93 13.49
C LYS A 322 -5.05 -13.33 13.14
N LYS A 323 -5.73 -13.48 12.00
CA LYS A 323 -6.23 -14.78 11.51
C LYS A 323 -5.09 -15.72 11.11
N GLU A 324 -4.12 -15.21 10.36
CA GLU A 324 -2.92 -15.92 9.95
C GLU A 324 -2.08 -16.32 11.17
N GLU A 325 -1.91 -15.42 12.13
CA GLU A 325 -1.21 -15.65 13.38
C GLU A 325 -1.83 -16.80 14.17
N LYS A 326 -3.15 -16.80 14.34
CA LYS A 326 -3.90 -17.90 14.95
C LYS A 326 -3.68 -19.23 14.22
N SER A 327 -3.68 -19.20 12.89
CA SER A 327 -3.46 -20.40 12.06
C SER A 327 -2.05 -20.98 12.26
N VAL A 328 -1.03 -20.12 12.35
CA VAL A 328 0.36 -20.54 12.59
C VAL A 328 0.57 -21.05 14.03
N LYS A 329 -0.08 -20.43 15.03
CA LYS A 329 -0.10 -20.93 16.41
C LYS A 329 -0.70 -22.34 16.49
N GLU A 330 -1.80 -22.60 15.78
CA GLU A 330 -2.38 -23.95 15.68
C GLU A 330 -1.45 -24.95 14.98
N TYR A 331 -0.82 -24.54 13.88
CA TYR A 331 0.18 -25.37 13.18
C TYR A 331 1.33 -25.78 14.09
N ARG A 332 1.85 -24.82 14.88
CA ARG A 332 2.91 -25.06 15.86
C ARG A 332 2.48 -26.05 16.95
N LYS A 333 1.25 -25.95 17.44
CA LYS A 333 0.69 -26.90 18.41
C LYS A 333 0.68 -28.33 17.86
N LYS A 334 0.19 -28.53 16.63
CA LYS A 334 0.20 -29.85 15.97
C LYS A 334 1.63 -30.38 15.77
N MET A 335 2.58 -29.52 15.42
CA MET A 335 4.00 -29.91 15.32
C MET A 335 4.59 -30.37 16.66
N HIS A 336 4.26 -29.68 17.75
CA HIS A 336 4.66 -30.11 19.10
C HIS A 336 4.09 -31.49 19.47
N GLU A 337 2.79 -31.72 19.22
CA GLU A 337 2.14 -33.01 19.50
C GLU A 337 2.79 -34.17 18.71
N ILE A 338 3.10 -33.95 17.44
CA ILE A 338 3.80 -34.96 16.61
C ILE A 338 5.23 -35.20 17.13
N LYS A 339 5.97 -34.13 17.47
CA LYS A 339 7.33 -34.25 18.00
C LYS A 339 7.35 -35.04 19.31
N GLU A 340 6.42 -34.74 20.22
CA GLU A 340 6.32 -35.42 21.52
C GLU A 340 6.01 -36.91 21.35
N ASN A 341 5.11 -37.26 20.42
CA ASN A 341 4.80 -38.65 20.10
C ASN A 341 6.01 -39.42 19.56
N GLU A 342 6.80 -38.80 18.67
CA GLU A 342 8.02 -39.42 18.14
C GLU A 342 9.10 -39.57 19.22
N MET A 343 9.26 -38.58 20.11
CA MET A 343 10.25 -38.61 21.22
C MET A 343 9.90 -39.66 22.27
N LYS A 344 8.63 -39.80 22.67
CA LYS A 344 8.18 -40.84 23.61
C LYS A 344 8.47 -42.25 23.09
N LEU A 345 8.35 -42.45 21.77
CA LEU A 345 8.72 -43.71 21.15
C LEU A 345 10.26 -43.92 21.10
N ASP A 346 11.08 -42.88 21.13
CA ASP A 346 12.54 -42.98 21.08
C ASP A 346 13.16 -43.38 22.43
N GLU A 347 12.61 -43.00 23.58
CA GLU A 347 13.07 -43.47 24.89
C GLU A 347 12.95 -44.99 25.03
N VAL A 348 11.82 -45.55 24.59
CA VAL A 348 11.59 -47.00 24.55
C VAL A 348 12.59 -47.70 23.62
N ASN A 349 12.95 -47.06 22.50
CA ASN A 349 13.87 -47.64 21.51
C ASN A 349 15.36 -47.45 21.86
N LEU A 350 15.74 -46.40 22.59
CA LEU A 350 17.13 -46.15 23.04
C LEU A 350 17.58 -47.16 24.10
N LEU A 351 16.68 -47.55 25.02
CA LEU A 351 16.88 -48.68 25.94
C LEU A 351 17.11 -50.01 25.19
N ILE A 352 16.43 -50.18 24.05
CA ILE A 352 16.61 -51.34 23.17
C ILE A 352 17.90 -51.21 22.32
N ALA A 353 18.32 -50.00 21.94
CA ALA A 353 19.51 -49.76 21.12
C ALA A 353 20.84 -49.91 21.89
N SER A 354 20.89 -49.49 23.16
CA SER A 354 22.05 -49.69 24.04
C SER A 354 22.30 -51.17 24.31
N THR A 355 21.23 -51.93 24.54
CA THR A 355 21.28 -53.40 24.63
C THR A 355 21.66 -54.06 23.30
N ILE A 356 21.35 -53.45 22.15
CA ILE A 356 21.79 -53.93 20.81
C ILE A 356 23.29 -53.68 20.56
N LYS A 357 23.88 -52.55 20.99
CA LYS A 357 25.33 -52.29 20.83
C LYS A 357 26.17 -53.29 21.61
N ILE A 358 25.80 -53.58 22.85
CA ILE A 358 26.47 -54.57 23.71
C ILE A 358 26.28 -55.98 23.13
N LYS A 359 25.07 -56.32 22.66
CA LYS A 359 24.80 -57.60 21.99
C LYS A 359 25.47 -57.72 20.61
N LYS A 360 25.84 -56.62 19.95
CA LYS A 360 26.60 -56.61 18.67
C LYS A 360 28.04 -57.09 18.89
N ILE A 361 28.70 -56.59 19.93
CA ILE A 361 30.05 -57.01 20.31
C ILE A 361 30.05 -58.49 20.69
N ILE A 362 29.08 -58.91 21.51
CA ILE A 362 28.92 -60.32 21.93
C ILE A 362 28.59 -61.21 20.72
N ALA A 363 27.68 -60.83 19.83
CA ALA A 363 27.32 -61.64 18.67
C ALA A 363 28.47 -61.77 17.65
N ILE A 364 29.27 -60.73 17.44
CA ILE A 364 30.47 -60.78 16.59
C ILE A 364 31.50 -61.73 17.21
N LEU A 365 31.75 -61.62 18.52
CA LEU A 365 32.64 -62.52 19.26
C LEU A 365 32.16 -63.98 19.22
N VAL A 366 30.86 -64.21 19.40
CA VAL A 366 30.24 -65.55 19.32
C VAL A 366 30.25 -66.08 17.90
N SER A 367 30.05 -65.26 16.87
CA SER A 367 30.13 -65.71 15.48
C SER A 367 31.56 -66.01 15.05
N LEU A 368 32.55 -65.24 15.51
CA LEU A 368 33.97 -65.53 15.25
C LEU A 368 34.40 -66.83 15.96
N SER A 369 33.98 -67.03 17.21
CA SER A 369 34.28 -68.25 17.94
C SER A 369 33.57 -69.47 17.33
N PHE A 370 32.30 -69.36 16.93
CA PHE A 370 31.60 -70.44 16.23
C PHE A 370 32.18 -70.74 14.85
N PHE A 371 32.63 -69.72 14.09
CA PHE A 371 33.25 -69.92 12.79
C PHE A 371 34.59 -70.64 12.92
N SER A 372 35.40 -70.27 13.94
CA SER A 372 36.63 -71.00 14.27
C SER A 372 36.34 -72.45 14.70
N PHE A 373 35.30 -72.67 15.51
CA PHE A 373 34.89 -74.01 15.94
C PHE A 373 34.36 -74.86 14.78
N ALA A 374 33.57 -74.29 13.89
CA ALA A 374 33.06 -74.96 12.70
C ALA A 374 34.18 -75.33 11.72
N LEU A 375 35.21 -74.49 11.56
CA LEU A 375 36.41 -74.82 10.78
C LEU A 375 37.21 -75.97 11.40
N ILE A 376 37.36 -75.99 12.72
CA ILE A 376 38.04 -77.07 13.45
C ILE A 376 37.26 -78.39 13.32
N VAL A 377 35.94 -78.36 13.54
CA VAL A 377 35.07 -79.54 13.45
C VAL A 377 34.96 -80.04 12.01
N ALA A 378 34.89 -79.15 11.01
CA ALA A 378 34.94 -79.52 9.61
C ALA A 378 36.29 -80.16 9.23
N GLY A 379 37.41 -79.64 9.74
CA GLY A 379 38.74 -80.22 9.56
C GLY A 379 38.90 -81.59 10.21
N MET A 380 38.28 -81.82 11.38
CA MET A 380 38.25 -83.15 12.02
C MET A 380 37.34 -84.14 11.28
N LEU A 381 36.14 -83.72 10.87
CA LEU A 381 35.18 -84.56 10.16
C LEU A 381 35.65 -84.95 8.74
N TYR A 382 36.43 -84.09 8.08
CA TYR A 382 37.03 -84.39 6.76
C TYR A 382 38.02 -85.57 6.81
N LYS A 383 38.62 -85.85 7.98
CA LYS A 383 39.52 -87.00 8.17
C LYS A 383 38.80 -88.31 8.51
N VAL A 384 37.51 -88.28 8.85
CA VAL A 384 36.80 -89.42 9.45
C VAL A 384 35.60 -89.90 8.62
N LEU A 385 35.02 -89.08 7.73
CA LEU A 385 33.81 -89.47 6.99
C LEU A 385 34.06 -89.87 5.51
N PRO A 386 33.31 -90.87 4.97
CA PRO A 386 33.32 -91.21 3.55
C PRO A 386 32.67 -90.11 2.69
N SER A 387 33.11 -90.05 1.44
CA SER A 387 33.07 -88.92 0.50
C SER A 387 31.70 -88.38 0.03
N ASN A 388 30.55 -88.77 0.61
CA ASN A 388 29.22 -88.38 0.13
C ASN A 388 28.20 -88.09 1.25
N MET A 389 28.28 -86.93 1.90
CA MET A 389 27.17 -86.41 2.73
C MET A 389 26.90 -84.92 2.48
N PRO A 390 25.70 -84.53 1.98
CA PRO A 390 25.30 -83.13 1.81
C PRO A 390 24.95 -82.41 3.13
N VAL A 391 24.92 -83.14 4.25
CA VAL A 391 24.54 -82.62 5.58
C VAL A 391 25.56 -81.60 6.11
N LEU A 392 26.82 -81.66 5.67
CA LEU A 392 27.87 -80.73 6.13
C LEU A 392 27.68 -79.28 5.62
N VAL A 393 26.92 -79.07 4.53
CA VAL A 393 26.68 -77.75 3.91
C VAL A 393 25.38 -77.10 4.43
N LEU A 394 24.42 -77.91 4.88
CA LEU A 394 23.11 -77.44 5.35
C LEU A 394 23.19 -76.66 6.67
N VAL A 395 24.04 -77.08 7.61
CA VAL A 395 24.14 -76.42 8.93
C VAL A 395 24.72 -75.00 8.82
N PRO A 396 25.84 -74.74 8.11
CA PRO A 396 26.32 -73.37 7.86
C PRO A 396 25.32 -72.51 7.10
N PHE A 397 24.60 -73.09 6.13
CA PHE A 397 23.61 -72.36 5.33
C PHE A 397 22.39 -71.92 6.15
N VAL A 398 21.84 -72.80 6.99
CA VAL A 398 20.74 -72.45 7.89
C VAL A 398 21.16 -71.37 8.89
N LEU A 399 22.37 -71.46 9.45
CA LEU A 399 22.91 -70.42 10.34
C LEU A 399 23.12 -69.09 9.61
N PHE A 400 23.54 -69.10 8.35
CA PHE A 400 23.68 -67.91 7.51
C PHE A 400 22.34 -67.25 7.20
N VAL A 401 21.29 -68.04 6.91
CA VAL A 401 19.93 -67.53 6.69
C VAL A 401 19.35 -66.91 7.97
N VAL A 402 19.54 -67.55 9.13
CA VAL A 402 19.13 -67.01 10.44
C VAL A 402 19.89 -65.71 10.75
N PHE A 403 21.19 -65.65 10.43
CA PHE A 403 21.99 -64.43 10.56
C PHE A 403 21.45 -63.31 9.66
N ILE A 404 21.12 -63.58 8.40
CA ILE A 404 20.50 -62.60 7.49
C ILE A 404 19.15 -62.12 8.03
N MET A 405 18.30 -63.00 8.55
CA MET A 405 17.01 -62.62 9.13
C MET A 405 17.17 -61.71 10.36
N ILE A 406 18.10 -62.04 11.27
CA ILE A 406 18.41 -61.22 12.45
C ILE A 406 19.04 -59.90 12.04
N TRP A 407 19.93 -59.90 11.05
CA TRP A 407 20.59 -58.70 10.54
C TRP A 407 19.60 -57.78 9.83
N LYS A 408 18.69 -58.32 9.00
CA LYS A 408 17.59 -57.59 8.34
C LYS A 408 16.62 -56.97 9.36
N SER A 409 16.26 -57.71 10.42
CA SER A 409 15.43 -57.22 11.53
C SER A 409 16.10 -56.11 12.36
N LYS A 410 17.43 -56.15 12.52
CA LYS A 410 18.19 -55.11 13.24
C LYS A 410 18.48 -53.89 12.36
N PHE A 411 18.75 -54.10 11.09
CA PHE A 411 18.96 -53.04 10.11
C PHE A 411 17.68 -52.23 9.89
N SER A 412 16.52 -52.88 9.85
CA SER A 412 15.23 -52.17 9.78
C SER A 412 14.96 -51.28 11.00
N LYS A 413 15.35 -51.69 12.21
CA LYS A 413 15.26 -50.85 13.43
C LYS A 413 16.20 -49.64 13.41
N LEU A 414 17.41 -49.79 12.89
CA LEU A 414 18.34 -48.68 12.72
C LEU A 414 17.84 -47.67 11.67
N LEU A 415 17.29 -48.17 10.57
CA LEU A 415 16.67 -47.33 9.53
C LEU A 415 15.47 -46.55 10.10
N LEU A 416 14.68 -47.18 10.97
CA LEU A 416 13.55 -46.54 11.66
C LEU A 416 14.02 -45.40 12.56
N LEU A 417 15.06 -45.62 13.38
CA LEU A 417 15.65 -44.58 14.24
C LEU A 417 16.20 -43.40 13.43
N HIS A 418 16.85 -43.68 12.30
CA HIS A 418 17.36 -42.64 11.42
C HIS A 418 16.23 -41.79 10.83
N ARG A 419 15.16 -42.42 10.31
CA ARG A 419 13.98 -41.73 9.78
C ARG A 419 13.27 -40.87 10.83
N LYS A 420 13.21 -41.35 12.08
CA LYS A 420 12.66 -40.56 13.19
C LYS A 420 13.49 -39.33 13.51
N LYS A 421 14.81 -39.49 13.58
CA LYS A 421 15.72 -38.37 13.79
C LYS A 421 15.59 -37.33 12.67
N GLU A 422 15.49 -37.77 11.41
CA GLU A 422 15.24 -36.87 10.27
C GLU A 422 13.88 -36.16 10.39
N LYS A 423 12.82 -36.86 10.84
CA LYS A 423 11.50 -36.29 11.08
C LYS A 423 11.52 -35.22 12.18
N ILE A 424 12.16 -35.50 13.31
CA ILE A 424 12.30 -34.54 14.43
C ILE A 424 13.09 -33.31 13.98
N ASN A 425 14.21 -33.49 13.28
CA ASN A 425 15.00 -32.38 12.73
C ASN A 425 14.16 -31.50 11.77
N THR A 426 13.36 -32.14 10.90
CA THR A 426 12.47 -31.41 9.98
C THR A 426 11.43 -30.58 10.75
N ILE A 427 10.83 -31.14 11.80
CA ILE A 427 9.88 -30.41 12.65
C ILE A 427 10.57 -29.25 13.37
N ASP A 428 11.77 -29.45 13.90
CA ASP A 428 12.50 -28.41 14.63
C ASP A 428 12.84 -27.20 13.76
N MET A 429 13.28 -27.43 12.51
CA MET A 429 13.55 -26.35 11.57
C MET A 429 12.27 -25.59 11.16
N LEU A 430 11.16 -26.29 10.95
CA LEU A 430 9.86 -25.64 10.69
C LEU A 430 9.33 -24.87 11.92
N MET A 431 9.55 -25.38 13.12
CA MET A 431 9.22 -24.69 14.37
C MET A 431 10.05 -23.42 14.57
N GLN A 432 11.29 -23.41 14.11
CA GLN A 432 12.13 -22.20 14.09
C GLN A 432 11.59 -21.18 13.08
N ALA A 433 11.28 -21.61 11.85
CA ALA A 433 10.71 -20.74 10.82
C ALA A 433 9.39 -20.10 11.25
N THR A 434 8.49 -20.86 11.88
CA THR A 434 7.22 -20.34 12.41
C THR A 434 7.42 -19.35 13.55
N LYS A 435 8.43 -19.57 14.42
CA LYS A 435 8.79 -18.61 15.48
C LYS A 435 9.26 -17.27 14.89
N GLN A 436 10.17 -17.32 13.92
CA GLN A 436 10.67 -16.11 13.25
C GLN A 436 9.56 -15.36 12.51
N TRP A 437 8.65 -16.10 11.88
CA TRP A 437 7.49 -15.49 11.22
C TRP A 437 6.58 -14.78 12.22
N LEU A 438 6.23 -15.40 13.37
CA LEU A 438 5.42 -14.76 14.40
C LEU A 438 6.05 -13.45 14.89
N LYS A 439 7.37 -13.48 15.18
CA LYS A 439 8.12 -12.27 15.54
C LYS A 439 8.03 -11.18 14.47
N SER A 440 8.17 -11.56 13.20
CA SER A 440 8.09 -10.63 12.07
C SER A 440 6.71 -10.01 11.89
N VAL A 441 5.63 -10.72 12.27
CA VAL A 441 4.26 -10.20 12.24
C VAL A 441 4.07 -9.14 13.31
N VAL A 442 4.53 -9.42 14.55
CA VAL A 442 4.49 -8.45 15.66
C VAL A 442 5.26 -7.19 15.28
N GLU A 443 6.55 -7.33 14.90
CA GLU A 443 7.39 -6.18 14.49
C GLU A 443 6.76 -5.34 13.36
N TYR A 444 6.10 -5.98 12.39
CA TYR A 444 5.39 -5.27 11.33
C TYR A 444 4.16 -4.53 11.84
N ARG A 445 3.31 -5.17 12.65
CA ARG A 445 2.12 -4.54 13.24
C ARG A 445 2.51 -3.35 14.11
N ASP A 446 3.52 -3.50 14.97
CA ASP A 446 3.99 -2.43 15.84
C ASP A 446 4.53 -1.25 15.02
N SER A 447 5.23 -1.54 13.92
CA SER A 447 5.71 -0.52 12.99
C SER A 447 4.57 0.29 12.35
N ILE A 448 3.40 -0.31 12.10
CA ILE A 448 2.22 0.40 11.59
C ILE A 448 1.49 1.14 12.72
N ILE A 449 1.31 0.50 13.88
CA ILE A 449 0.63 1.10 15.04
C ILE A 449 1.35 2.38 15.48
N LYS A 450 2.69 2.36 15.57
CA LYS A 450 3.50 3.54 15.91
C LYS A 450 3.39 4.71 14.92
N GLN A 451 2.82 4.49 13.74
CA GLN A 451 2.56 5.56 12.77
C GLN A 451 1.21 6.24 12.99
N ILE A 452 0.30 5.65 13.78
CA ILE A 452 -1.02 6.21 14.04
C ILE A 452 -0.88 7.58 14.71
N PRO A 453 -1.41 8.67 14.10
CA PRO A 453 -1.18 10.02 14.59
C PRO A 453 -1.64 10.28 16.03
N VAL A 454 -2.79 9.74 16.45
CA VAL A 454 -3.34 9.99 17.80
C VAL A 454 -2.52 9.35 18.92
N LEU A 455 -1.72 8.32 18.62
CA LEU A 455 -0.83 7.71 19.61
C LEU A 455 0.38 8.61 19.91
N LYS A 456 0.75 9.49 18.97
CA LYS A 456 1.80 10.50 19.16
C LYS A 456 1.28 11.77 19.81
N ASP A 457 0.05 12.17 19.49
CA ASP A 457 -0.64 13.32 20.07
C ASP A 457 -2.06 12.92 20.48
N GLN A 458 -2.24 12.63 21.77
CA GLN A 458 -3.53 12.24 22.35
C GLN A 458 -4.60 13.34 22.21
N ASN A 459 -4.21 14.60 21.98
CA ASN A 459 -5.13 15.71 21.80
C ASN A 459 -5.46 15.98 20.33
N LEU A 460 -4.89 15.23 19.37
CA LEU A 460 -5.10 15.44 17.94
C LEU A 460 -6.59 15.56 17.59
N TYR A 461 -7.39 14.59 18.02
CA TYR A 461 -8.82 14.52 17.72
C TYR A 461 -9.70 15.39 18.61
N SER A 462 -9.11 16.15 19.55
CA SER A 462 -9.87 17.18 20.27
C SER A 462 -10.29 18.34 19.35
N GLY A 463 -9.60 18.53 18.22
CA GLY A 463 -9.86 19.59 17.25
C GLY A 463 -9.49 21.00 17.72
N LEU A 464 -9.08 21.20 18.98
CA LEU A 464 -8.77 22.53 19.53
C LEU A 464 -7.59 23.19 18.82
N LYS A 465 -6.49 22.45 18.62
CA LYS A 465 -5.33 22.96 17.87
C LYS A 465 -5.64 23.15 16.38
N ALA A 466 -6.46 22.27 15.78
CA ALA A 466 -6.90 22.46 14.38
C ALA A 466 -7.70 23.76 14.22
N LYS A 467 -8.58 24.05 15.17
CA LYS A 467 -9.34 25.30 15.25
C LYS A 467 -8.43 26.52 15.39
N GLU A 468 -7.39 26.44 16.22
CA GLU A 468 -6.40 27.51 16.37
C GLU A 468 -5.61 27.78 15.09
N ILE A 469 -5.15 26.73 14.40
CA ILE A 469 -4.44 26.83 13.12
C ILE A 469 -5.32 27.53 12.08
N ILE A 470 -6.56 27.04 11.89
CA ILE A 470 -7.52 27.61 10.94
C ILE A 470 -7.81 29.08 11.27
N LYS A 471 -8.10 29.39 12.54
CA LYS A 471 -8.39 30.76 12.99
C LYS A 471 -7.20 31.70 12.79
N SER A 472 -5.98 31.24 13.10
CA SER A 472 -4.75 31.99 12.87
C SER A 472 -4.55 32.29 11.38
N LYS A 473 -4.75 31.28 10.51
CA LYS A 473 -4.60 31.44 9.07
C LYS A 473 -5.58 32.48 8.50
N ILE A 474 -6.84 32.42 8.92
CA ILE A 474 -7.89 33.36 8.52
C ILE A 474 -7.52 34.79 8.95
N ASN A 475 -7.24 34.99 10.24
CA ASN A 475 -7.06 36.33 10.81
C ASN A 475 -5.71 36.99 10.48
N ASN A 476 -4.68 36.21 10.16
CA ASN A 476 -3.34 36.75 9.96
C ASN A 476 -2.94 36.82 8.48
N GLU A 477 -3.15 35.74 7.73
CA GLU A 477 -2.66 35.63 6.35
C GLU A 477 -3.74 35.98 5.33
N ILE A 478 -4.91 35.36 5.46
CA ILE A 478 -6.01 35.58 4.51
C ILE A 478 -6.58 37.00 4.66
N GLU A 479 -6.74 37.50 5.88
CA GLU A 479 -7.18 38.89 6.12
C GLU A 479 -6.20 39.91 5.51
N LYS A 480 -4.90 39.67 5.63
CA LYS A 480 -3.89 40.56 5.05
C LYS A 480 -3.98 40.57 3.53
N LEU A 481 -4.11 39.40 2.90
CA LEU A 481 -4.34 39.30 1.46
C LEU A 481 -5.64 40.00 1.04
N ALA A 482 -6.72 39.83 1.82
CA ALA A 482 -8.00 40.45 1.54
C ALA A 482 -7.92 41.99 1.55
N LEU A 483 -7.18 42.58 2.50
CA LEU A 483 -6.89 44.01 2.54
C LEU A 483 -6.10 44.48 1.30
N GLU A 484 -5.08 43.71 0.90
CA GLU A 484 -4.26 44.00 -0.29
C GLU A 484 -5.08 43.94 -1.59
N GLU A 485 -5.90 42.90 -1.78
CA GLU A 485 -6.75 42.70 -2.96
C GLU A 485 -7.88 43.74 -3.07
N CYS A 486 -8.36 44.25 -1.93
CA CYS A 486 -9.33 45.35 -1.88
C CYS A 486 -8.67 46.73 -1.94
N GLY A 487 -7.33 46.82 -1.85
CA GLY A 487 -6.59 48.08 -1.88
C GLY A 487 -6.88 49.01 -0.71
N ILE A 488 -7.12 48.46 0.49
CA ILE A 488 -7.47 49.20 1.71
C ILE A 488 -6.54 48.84 2.86
N THR A 489 -6.44 49.74 3.83
CA THR A 489 -5.70 49.53 5.08
C THR A 489 -6.66 49.39 6.26
N LYS A 490 -6.18 48.88 7.40
CA LYS A 490 -7.01 48.80 8.61
C LYS A 490 -7.54 50.16 9.08
N ASP A 491 -6.83 51.25 8.75
CA ASP A 491 -7.24 52.60 9.12
C ASP A 491 -8.43 53.12 8.31
N ASP A 492 -8.69 52.52 7.14
CA ASP A 492 -9.81 52.88 6.27
C ASP A 492 -11.14 52.24 6.73
N ILE A 493 -11.09 51.34 7.72
CA ILE A 493 -12.25 50.61 8.23
C ILE A 493 -13.00 51.47 9.26
N GLU A 494 -14.25 51.82 8.97
CA GLU A 494 -15.18 52.56 9.83
C GLU A 494 -16.22 51.64 10.48
N PHE A 495 -15.78 50.48 10.98
CA PHE A 495 -16.64 49.52 11.65
C PHE A 495 -16.85 49.89 13.13
N THR A 496 -18.04 50.40 13.45
CA THR A 496 -18.49 50.55 14.85
C THR A 496 -19.19 49.28 15.30
N ASP A 497 -18.71 48.67 16.39
CA ASP A 497 -19.42 47.56 17.02
C ASP A 497 -20.73 48.02 17.69
N ILE A 498 -21.48 47.08 18.25
CA ILE A 498 -22.78 47.30 18.91
C ILE A 498 -22.66 48.23 20.13
N THR A 499 -21.45 48.41 20.67
CA THR A 499 -21.15 49.30 21.81
C THR A 499 -20.78 50.72 21.36
N GLY A 500 -20.65 50.96 20.05
CA GLY A 500 -20.30 52.25 19.47
C GLY A 500 -18.79 52.51 19.38
N ALA A 501 -17.94 51.52 19.68
CA ALA A 501 -16.50 51.61 19.53
C ALA A 501 -16.07 51.24 18.10
N ASN A 502 -15.24 52.08 17.46
CA ASN A 502 -14.65 51.72 16.16
C ASN A 502 -13.42 50.84 16.40
N ASN A 503 -13.59 49.53 16.22
CA ASN A 503 -12.51 48.56 16.44
C ASN A 503 -11.62 48.39 15.21
N ARG A 504 -11.94 49.04 14.07
CA ARG A 504 -11.20 48.93 12.79
C ARG A 504 -10.99 47.48 12.34
N GLU A 505 -11.96 46.62 12.65
CA GLU A 505 -11.93 45.19 12.32
C GLU A 505 -12.84 44.89 11.13
N ALA A 506 -12.39 43.96 10.29
CA ALA A 506 -13.21 43.41 9.23
C ALA A 506 -14.32 42.54 9.82
N ILE A 507 -15.47 42.51 9.15
CA ILE A 507 -16.47 41.49 9.42
C ILE A 507 -16.02 40.23 8.68
N VAL A 508 -15.68 39.18 9.43
CA VAL A 508 -15.23 37.89 8.90
C VAL A 508 -16.35 36.87 9.04
N LEU A 509 -16.81 36.34 7.92
CA LEU A 509 -17.79 35.25 7.86
C LEU A 509 -17.17 34.09 7.08
N HIS A 510 -17.27 32.87 7.63
CA HIS A 510 -16.78 31.68 6.97
C HIS A 510 -17.70 30.50 7.27
N ASP A 511 -17.90 29.62 6.31
CA ASP A 511 -18.69 28.41 6.50
C ASP A 511 -18.26 27.32 5.52
N TRP A 512 -18.85 26.13 5.64
CA TRP A 512 -18.60 25.01 4.77
C TRP A 512 -18.76 25.40 3.30
N SER A 513 -17.74 25.14 2.48
CA SER A 513 -17.81 25.44 1.06
C SER A 513 -18.94 24.71 0.32
N LYS A 514 -19.40 23.55 0.80
CA LYS A 514 -20.43 22.72 0.14
C LYS A 514 -21.80 23.39 0.08
N ILE A 515 -22.14 24.20 1.08
CA ILE A 515 -23.46 24.84 1.20
C ILE A 515 -23.62 26.10 0.33
N GLN A 516 -22.54 26.56 -0.28
CA GLN A 516 -22.56 27.75 -1.13
C GLN A 516 -23.14 27.45 -2.52
N ASP A 517 -23.77 28.46 -3.11
CA ASP A 517 -24.17 28.37 -4.52
C ASP A 517 -22.95 28.50 -5.43
N LYS A 518 -22.65 27.44 -6.17
CA LYS A 518 -21.47 27.34 -7.04
C LYS A 518 -21.78 27.51 -8.52
N THR A 519 -23.04 27.74 -8.87
CA THR A 519 -23.49 27.81 -10.28
C THR A 519 -22.70 28.82 -11.11
N ASN A 520 -22.29 29.94 -10.50
CA ASN A 520 -21.58 31.02 -11.17
C ASN A 520 -20.06 31.05 -10.93
N ASP A 521 -19.51 30.15 -10.09
CA ASP A 521 -18.06 30.09 -9.84
C ASP A 521 -17.44 28.89 -10.59
N SER A 522 -16.91 29.15 -11.79
CA SER A 522 -16.24 28.12 -12.59
C SER A 522 -15.02 27.49 -11.91
N MET A 523 -14.38 28.21 -10.97
CA MET A 523 -13.20 27.75 -10.23
C MET A 523 -13.59 26.79 -9.10
N SER A 524 -14.85 26.79 -8.66
CA SER A 524 -15.35 25.82 -7.67
C SER A 524 -15.19 24.36 -8.11
N LYS A 525 -15.08 24.08 -9.42
CA LYS A 525 -14.76 22.74 -9.97
C LYS A 525 -13.37 22.23 -9.60
N LYS A 526 -12.46 23.11 -9.15
CA LYS A 526 -11.13 22.75 -8.66
C LYS A 526 -11.15 22.26 -7.20
N ILE A 527 -12.27 22.46 -6.48
CA ILE A 527 -12.43 21.94 -5.13
C ILE A 527 -12.37 20.42 -5.19
N THR A 528 -11.47 19.85 -4.38
CA THR A 528 -11.36 18.40 -4.29
C THR A 528 -12.55 17.86 -3.51
N SER A 529 -13.37 16.99 -4.11
CA SER A 529 -14.53 16.41 -3.45
C SER A 529 -14.18 15.74 -2.11
N HIS A 530 -13.00 15.10 -2.03
CA HIS A 530 -12.48 14.51 -0.80
C HIS A 530 -12.36 15.54 0.34
N ASN A 531 -11.59 16.61 0.12
CA ASN A 531 -11.35 17.65 1.11
C ASN A 531 -12.63 18.42 1.44
N GLU A 532 -13.49 18.63 0.43
CA GLU A 532 -14.78 19.29 0.64
C GLU A 532 -15.68 18.51 1.62
N MET A 533 -15.61 17.19 1.59
CA MET A 533 -16.39 16.32 2.50
C MET A 533 -15.68 16.03 3.82
N SER A 534 -14.49 16.60 4.05
CA SER A 534 -13.72 16.42 5.28
C SER A 534 -14.17 17.40 6.36
N PHE A 535 -14.77 16.88 7.43
CA PHE A 535 -15.19 17.69 8.57
C PHE A 535 -15.26 16.87 9.86
N TRP A 536 -15.01 17.52 11.00
CA TRP A 536 -15.12 16.89 12.33
C TRP A 536 -15.52 17.90 13.39
N SER A 537 -16.16 17.41 14.45
CA SER A 537 -16.45 18.21 15.63
C SER A 537 -15.23 18.42 16.52
N THR A 538 -15.19 19.56 17.21
CA THR A 538 -14.21 19.85 18.26
C THR A 538 -14.75 19.49 19.64
N LYS A 539 -13.85 19.38 20.62
CA LYS A 539 -14.19 19.09 22.03
C LYS A 539 -15.10 20.13 22.68
N ASP A 540 -15.08 21.37 22.19
CA ASP A 540 -15.96 22.46 22.64
C ASP A 540 -17.31 22.52 21.90
N GLY A 541 -17.52 21.68 20.88
CA GLY A 541 -18.81 21.47 20.23
C GLY A 541 -19.01 22.17 18.88
N ASP A 542 -17.96 22.78 18.31
CA ASP A 542 -18.00 23.37 16.98
C ASP A 542 -17.71 22.32 15.90
N ILE A 543 -18.10 22.58 14.65
CA ILE A 543 -17.72 21.76 13.50
C ILE A 543 -16.65 22.49 12.69
N LEU A 544 -15.54 21.81 12.42
CA LEU A 544 -14.49 22.29 11.53
C LEU A 544 -14.66 21.64 10.17
N PHE A 545 -14.59 22.47 9.12
CA PHE A 545 -14.58 22.04 7.73
C PHE A 545 -13.20 22.27 7.12
N ALA A 546 -12.69 21.30 6.37
CA ALA A 546 -11.39 21.41 5.73
C ALA A 546 -11.38 22.39 4.54
N VAL A 547 -12.52 22.55 3.86
CA VAL A 547 -12.68 23.54 2.78
C VAL A 547 -13.79 24.50 3.14
N GLN A 548 -13.43 25.77 3.32
CA GLN A 548 -14.35 26.83 3.73
C GLN A 548 -14.50 27.87 2.63
N TYR A 549 -15.69 28.45 2.56
CA TYR A 549 -15.91 29.71 1.86
C TYR A 549 -15.77 30.83 2.88
N ILE A 550 -14.80 31.72 2.65
CA ILE A 550 -14.43 32.79 3.57
C ILE A 550 -14.74 34.12 2.89
N GLN A 551 -15.46 34.98 3.58
CA GLN A 551 -15.85 36.31 3.15
C GLN A 551 -15.41 37.35 4.19
N PHE A 552 -14.62 38.31 3.72
CA PHE A 552 -14.25 39.51 4.46
C PHE A 552 -15.09 40.67 3.92
N ILE A 553 -15.75 41.38 4.82
CA ILE A 553 -16.51 42.60 4.51
C ILE A 553 -15.86 43.75 5.26
N PHE A 554 -15.41 44.73 4.50
CA PHE A 554 -14.80 45.95 5.00
C PHE A 554 -15.76 47.11 4.75
N LEU A 555 -16.21 47.73 5.85
CA LEU A 555 -17.05 48.92 5.80
C LEU A 555 -16.14 50.13 5.87
N THR A 556 -16.04 50.87 4.77
CA THR A 556 -15.28 52.13 4.71
C THR A 556 -16.24 53.30 4.74
N LYS A 557 -15.73 54.52 4.62
CA LYS A 557 -16.55 55.74 4.60
C LYS A 557 -17.56 55.79 3.45
N ASP A 558 -17.14 55.39 2.25
CA ASP A 558 -17.89 55.64 1.01
C ASP A 558 -18.36 54.35 0.31
N LYS A 559 -17.77 53.20 0.66
CA LYS A 559 -18.01 51.91 0.00
C LYS A 559 -17.90 50.70 0.94
N ILE A 560 -18.50 49.60 0.49
CA ILE A 560 -18.39 48.25 1.04
C ILE A 560 -17.42 47.48 0.15
N ASP A 561 -16.24 47.15 0.65
CA ASP A 561 -15.30 46.26 -0.02
C ASP A 561 -15.51 44.83 0.49
N VAL A 562 -15.64 43.88 -0.43
CA VAL A 562 -15.89 42.47 -0.12
C VAL A 562 -14.87 41.60 -0.82
N PHE A 563 -14.17 40.78 -0.04
CA PHE A 563 -13.26 39.76 -0.54
C PHE A 563 -13.79 38.37 -0.20
N ASN A 564 -13.90 37.51 -1.21
CA ASN A 564 -14.39 36.15 -1.08
C ASN A 564 -13.34 35.15 -1.60
N THR A 565 -13.19 34.03 -0.89
CA THR A 565 -12.32 32.93 -1.31
C THR A 565 -12.88 31.59 -0.88
N TYR A 566 -12.78 30.58 -1.75
CA TYR A 566 -12.77 29.19 -1.32
C TYR A 566 -11.34 28.84 -0.92
N TYR A 567 -11.15 28.38 0.32
CA TYR A 567 -9.83 28.02 0.83
C TYR A 567 -9.80 26.55 1.24
N ASP A 568 -8.78 25.82 0.76
CA ASP A 568 -8.51 24.44 1.16
C ASP A 568 -7.42 24.42 2.23
N PHE A 569 -7.81 24.15 3.48
CA PHE A 569 -6.86 24.11 4.59
C PHE A 569 -5.98 22.86 4.60
N ILE A 570 -6.38 21.80 3.90
CA ILE A 570 -5.56 20.59 3.76
C ILE A 570 -4.45 20.82 2.72
N LYS A 571 -4.78 21.45 1.58
CA LYS A 571 -3.77 21.82 0.56
C LYS A 571 -3.02 23.10 0.88
N ASN A 572 -3.54 23.92 1.78
CA ASN A 572 -3.06 25.27 2.05
C ASN A 572 -3.09 26.17 0.80
N GLU A 573 -4.20 26.12 0.06
CA GLU A 573 -4.35 26.78 -1.24
C GLU A 573 -5.64 27.60 -1.36
N TYR A 574 -5.53 28.71 -2.09
CA TYR A 574 -6.66 29.51 -2.55
C TYR A 574 -7.24 28.91 -3.84
N ILE A 575 -8.51 28.53 -3.82
CA ILE A 575 -9.17 27.90 -4.98
C ILE A 575 -9.75 28.97 -5.91
N SER A 576 -10.37 30.00 -5.35
CA SER A 576 -10.82 31.19 -6.07
C SER A 576 -10.59 32.42 -5.18
N LYS A 577 -10.38 33.58 -5.81
CA LYS A 577 -10.23 34.87 -5.14
C LYS A 577 -11.08 35.88 -5.89
N GLN A 578 -11.93 36.60 -5.19
CA GLN A 578 -12.82 37.59 -5.78
C GLN A 578 -12.89 38.81 -4.86
N SER A 579 -12.50 39.97 -5.37
CA SER A 579 -12.68 41.25 -4.68
C SER A 579 -13.71 42.10 -5.43
N HIS A 580 -14.61 42.73 -4.69
CA HIS A 580 -15.64 43.61 -5.22
C HIS A 580 -15.79 44.83 -4.32
N ALA A 581 -16.06 45.99 -4.93
CA ALA A 581 -16.27 47.26 -4.24
C ALA A 581 -17.64 47.82 -4.60
N TYR A 582 -18.46 48.13 -3.59
CA TYR A 582 -19.83 48.61 -3.79
C TYR A 582 -20.07 49.91 -3.04
N TYR A 583 -20.42 50.98 -3.76
CA TYR A 583 -20.76 52.25 -3.12
C TYR A 583 -22.12 52.17 -2.42
N TYR A 584 -22.23 52.81 -1.25
CA TYR A 584 -23.47 52.77 -0.46
C TYR A 584 -24.71 53.29 -1.22
N LYS A 585 -24.52 54.28 -2.10
CA LYS A 585 -25.58 54.85 -2.95
C LYS A 585 -26.17 53.84 -3.94
N ASP A 586 -25.38 52.86 -4.37
CA ASP A 586 -25.77 51.86 -5.37
C ASP A 586 -26.49 50.66 -4.74
N VAL A 587 -26.52 50.56 -3.41
CA VAL A 587 -27.22 49.49 -2.68
C VAL A 587 -28.73 49.72 -2.76
N THR A 588 -29.39 48.84 -3.52
CA THR A 588 -30.84 48.90 -3.79
C THR A 588 -31.63 48.08 -2.80
N ASN A 589 -31.14 46.88 -2.45
CA ASN A 589 -31.84 45.97 -1.55
C ASN A 589 -30.86 45.11 -0.74
N MET A 590 -31.26 44.77 0.48
CA MET A 590 -30.57 43.77 1.30
C MET A 590 -31.58 42.83 1.94
N SER A 591 -31.53 41.56 1.53
CA SER A 591 -32.45 40.52 1.96
C SER A 591 -31.74 39.42 2.72
N LYS A 592 -32.45 38.86 3.71
CA LYS A 592 -32.12 37.60 4.38
C LYS A 592 -33.18 36.59 3.95
N LYS A 593 -32.78 35.45 3.39
CA LYS A 593 -33.69 34.40 2.94
C LYS A 593 -33.25 33.06 3.53
N GLN A 594 -34.20 32.23 3.93
CA GLN A 594 -33.92 30.82 4.19
C GLN A 594 -33.90 30.04 2.88
N VAL A 595 -32.85 29.27 2.67
CA VAL A 595 -32.64 28.42 1.50
C VAL A 595 -32.39 26.99 1.95
N GLU A 596 -32.78 26.02 1.13
CA GLU A 596 -32.46 24.62 1.33
C GLU A 596 -31.32 24.24 0.38
N ARG A 597 -30.34 23.51 0.90
CA ARG A 597 -29.16 23.06 0.16
C ARG A 597 -29.01 21.55 0.34
N ILE A 598 -28.78 20.86 -0.76
CA ILE A 598 -28.48 19.42 -0.77
C ILE A 598 -26.99 19.25 -0.51
N VAL A 599 -26.63 18.44 0.48
CA VAL A 599 -25.24 18.30 0.94
C VAL A 599 -24.69 16.89 0.76
N PHE A 600 -25.41 15.86 1.24
CA PHE A 600 -24.98 14.46 1.17
C PHE A 600 -25.78 13.66 0.14
N SER A 601 -27.11 13.69 0.22
CA SER A 601 -28.01 12.97 -0.68
C SER A 601 -29.22 13.83 -1.05
N GLU A 602 -29.90 13.53 -2.17
CA GLU A 602 -31.10 14.26 -2.61
C GLU A 602 -32.24 14.26 -1.57
N SER A 603 -32.20 13.36 -0.58
CA SER A 603 -33.14 13.32 0.54
C SER A 603 -32.72 14.15 1.76
N ASP A 604 -31.48 14.63 1.81
CA ASP A 604 -30.93 15.38 2.95
C ASP A 604 -30.86 16.88 2.60
N GLU A 605 -32.00 17.58 2.70
CA GLU A 605 -32.08 19.02 2.54
C GLU A 605 -31.73 19.74 3.85
N TYR A 606 -30.71 20.60 3.80
CA TYR A 606 -30.20 21.35 4.94
C TYR A 606 -30.59 22.81 4.81
N SER A 607 -31.24 23.36 5.85
CA SER A 607 -31.62 24.77 5.85
C SER A 607 -30.41 25.68 6.09
N ALA A 608 -30.32 26.76 5.35
CA ALA A 608 -29.29 27.76 5.52
C ALA A 608 -29.88 29.16 5.40
N THR A 609 -29.20 30.14 5.96
CA THR A 609 -29.51 31.55 5.80
C THR A 609 -28.66 32.09 4.67
N GLU A 610 -29.29 32.51 3.57
CA GLU A 610 -28.64 33.27 2.52
C GLU A 610 -28.85 34.77 2.78
N ILE A 611 -27.74 35.51 2.85
CA ILE A 611 -27.71 36.96 2.90
C ILE A 611 -27.36 37.45 1.51
N SER A 612 -28.22 38.28 0.95
CA SER A 612 -28.02 38.87 -0.38
C SER A 612 -28.02 40.39 -0.30
N LEU A 613 -26.95 40.99 -0.83
CA LEU A 613 -26.87 42.41 -1.13
C LEU A 613 -27.04 42.59 -2.64
N GLN A 614 -28.01 43.40 -3.04
CA GLN A 614 -28.24 43.76 -4.45
C GLN A 614 -27.88 45.21 -4.68
N VAL A 615 -27.17 45.45 -5.79
CA VAL A 615 -26.80 46.78 -6.25
C VAL A 615 -27.47 47.13 -7.57
N SER A 616 -27.47 48.42 -7.91
CA SER A 616 -28.11 48.99 -9.10
C SER A 616 -27.58 48.40 -10.43
N SER A 617 -26.34 47.92 -10.46
CA SER A 617 -25.75 47.21 -11.61
C SER A 617 -26.40 45.85 -11.90
N GLY A 618 -27.16 45.30 -10.94
CA GLY A 618 -27.69 43.94 -10.99
C GLY A 618 -26.79 42.90 -10.31
N ASP A 619 -25.57 43.29 -9.88
CA ASP A 619 -24.68 42.41 -9.14
C ASP A 619 -25.27 42.02 -7.78
N LYS A 620 -24.99 40.78 -7.37
CA LYS A 620 -25.46 40.22 -6.11
C LYS A 620 -24.30 39.64 -5.32
N ILE A 621 -24.14 40.08 -4.08
CA ILE A 621 -23.26 39.44 -3.11
C ILE A 621 -24.12 38.48 -2.32
N ASN A 622 -23.90 37.18 -2.50
CA ASN A 622 -24.58 36.14 -1.73
C ASN A 622 -23.59 35.50 -0.75
N LEU A 623 -24.06 35.28 0.46
CA LEU A 623 -23.39 34.45 1.44
C LEU A 623 -24.41 33.50 2.05
N THR A 624 -24.15 32.21 1.96
CA THR A 624 -24.97 31.20 2.63
C THR A 624 -24.27 30.76 3.92
N ILE A 625 -24.99 30.76 5.04
CA ILE A 625 -24.49 30.34 6.36
C ILE A 625 -25.42 29.25 6.90
N ILE A 626 -24.87 28.18 7.43
CA ILE A 626 -25.61 27.06 8.01
C ILE A 626 -26.44 27.57 9.20
N ASN A 627 -27.72 27.21 9.23
CA ASN A 627 -28.58 27.56 10.36
C ASN A 627 -28.22 26.74 11.61
N PRO A 628 -28.45 27.26 12.84
CA PRO A 628 -28.14 26.49 14.05
C PRO A 628 -29.00 25.24 14.18
N GLU A 629 -30.22 25.26 13.65
CA GLU A 629 -31.10 24.08 13.58
C GLU A 629 -30.52 23.02 12.64
N THR A 630 -29.93 23.43 11.52
CA THR A 630 -29.24 22.55 10.58
C THR A 630 -27.95 21.99 11.17
N MET A 631 -27.19 22.83 11.88
CA MET A 631 -26.03 22.40 12.66
C MET A 631 -26.44 21.37 13.71
N LYS A 632 -27.59 21.58 14.38
CA LYS A 632 -28.19 20.63 15.31
C LYS A 632 -28.66 19.35 14.61
N ASN A 633 -29.21 19.43 13.39
CA ASN A 633 -29.66 18.27 12.63
C ASN A 633 -28.48 17.45 12.12
N LEU A 634 -27.41 18.07 11.60
CA LEU A 634 -26.14 17.40 11.28
C LEU A 634 -25.61 16.68 12.52
N LYS A 635 -25.51 17.41 13.63
CA LYS A 635 -25.12 16.87 14.95
C LYS A 635 -25.99 15.67 15.38
N ASN A 636 -27.32 15.75 15.23
CA ASN A 636 -28.26 14.69 15.59
C ASN A 636 -28.23 13.50 14.62
N GLN A 637 -28.04 13.74 13.32
CA GLN A 637 -27.94 12.70 12.30
C GLN A 637 -26.71 11.81 12.54
N PHE A 638 -25.63 12.39 13.06
CA PHE A 638 -24.43 11.64 13.47
C PHE A 638 -24.46 11.22 14.95
N SER A 639 -25.59 11.44 15.65
CA SER A 639 -25.80 11.16 17.07
C SER A 639 -27.23 10.66 17.34
N SER A 640 -27.77 9.76 16.53
CA SER A 640 -29.08 9.18 16.84
C SER A 640 -29.02 8.49 18.22
N ASP A 641 -30.12 8.48 18.97
CA ASP A 641 -30.13 7.89 20.31
C ASP A 641 -29.72 6.39 20.27
N GLU A 642 -30.07 5.67 19.19
CA GLU A 642 -29.61 4.30 18.94
C GLU A 642 -28.09 4.23 18.67
N ASP A 643 -27.53 5.14 17.86
CA ASP A 643 -26.09 5.19 17.58
C ASP A 643 -25.27 5.60 18.80
N LEU A 644 -25.77 6.49 19.66
CA LEU A 644 -25.12 6.92 20.89
C LEU A 644 -25.11 5.81 21.95
N GLU A 645 -26.21 5.06 22.07
CA GLU A 645 -26.26 3.87 22.94
C GLU A 645 -25.30 2.79 22.43
N GLU A 646 -25.27 2.52 21.12
CA GLU A 646 -24.34 1.57 20.52
C GLU A 646 -22.87 2.01 20.73
N ARG A 647 -22.55 3.29 20.49
CA ARG A 647 -21.21 3.84 20.73
C ARG A 647 -20.83 3.80 22.20
N GLY A 648 -21.77 4.09 23.11
CA GLY A 648 -21.57 4.01 24.55
C GLY A 648 -21.30 2.58 25.04
N LEU A 649 -22.04 1.60 24.50
CA LEU A 649 -21.80 0.17 24.71
C LEU A 649 -20.42 -0.23 24.19
N GLN A 650 -20.08 0.18 22.96
CA GLN A 650 -18.77 -0.10 22.37
C GLN A 650 -17.60 0.54 23.14
N ILE A 651 -17.78 1.73 23.73
CA ILE A 651 -16.77 2.34 24.62
C ILE A 651 -16.63 1.52 25.89
N LYS A 652 -17.75 1.11 26.52
CA LYS A 652 -17.72 0.25 27.71
C LYS A 652 -17.05 -1.10 27.43
N GLU A 653 -17.37 -1.74 26.31
CA GLU A 653 -16.71 -2.99 25.89
C GLU A 653 -15.19 -2.82 25.71
N LEU A 654 -14.76 -1.67 25.19
CA LEU A 654 -13.34 -1.35 25.06
C LEU A 654 -12.69 -1.10 26.42
N GLU A 655 -13.37 -0.40 27.34
CA GLU A 655 -12.90 -0.17 28.71
C GLU A 655 -12.84 -1.48 29.50
N GLU A 656 -13.81 -2.38 29.34
CA GLU A 656 -13.79 -3.72 29.95
C GLU A 656 -12.64 -4.57 29.40
N LYS A 657 -12.42 -4.57 28.08
CA LYS A 657 -11.26 -5.24 27.46
C LYS A 657 -9.93 -4.65 27.93
N LEU A 658 -9.86 -3.34 28.14
CA LEU A 658 -8.68 -2.67 28.67
C LEU A 658 -8.34 -3.20 30.07
N GLU A 659 -9.35 -3.37 30.94
CA GLU A 659 -9.18 -3.92 32.28
C GLU A 659 -8.84 -5.42 32.26
N GLU A 660 -9.44 -6.19 31.35
CA GLU A 660 -9.10 -7.62 31.14
C GLU A 660 -7.63 -7.79 30.73
N ILE A 661 -7.16 -7.01 29.74
CA ILE A 661 -5.77 -7.06 29.27
C ILE A 661 -4.82 -6.59 30.37
N LYS A 662 -5.15 -5.53 31.11
CA LYS A 662 -4.35 -5.03 32.24
C LYS A 662 -4.20 -6.09 33.35
N SER A 663 -5.21 -6.93 33.55
CA SER A 663 -5.22 -7.97 34.58
C SER A 663 -4.73 -9.35 34.12
N ASP A 664 -4.47 -9.55 32.83
CA ASP A 664 -3.89 -10.79 32.30
C ASP A 664 -2.36 -10.82 32.51
N ASP A 665 -1.91 -11.67 33.44
CA ASP A 665 -0.49 -11.89 33.75
C ASP A 665 0.19 -12.89 32.78
N SER A 666 -0.55 -13.46 31.82
CA SER A 666 -0.04 -14.46 30.87
C SER A 666 0.45 -13.88 29.54
N LEU A 667 0.18 -12.60 29.30
CA LEU A 667 0.63 -11.85 28.12
C LEU A 667 2.06 -11.34 28.31
N ASP A 668 2.78 -11.21 27.19
CA ASP A 668 4.08 -10.53 27.16
C ASP A 668 3.87 -9.03 27.43
N GLU A 669 4.70 -8.42 28.28
CA GLU A 669 4.52 -7.03 28.74
C GLU A 669 4.55 -6.00 27.60
N ASP A 670 5.35 -6.25 26.55
CA ASP A 670 5.42 -5.38 25.37
C ASP A 670 4.12 -5.52 24.53
N GLU A 671 3.64 -6.76 24.29
CA GLU A 671 2.36 -6.99 23.59
C GLU A 671 1.16 -6.39 24.35
N LYS A 672 1.20 -6.48 25.68
CA LYS A 672 0.17 -5.93 26.59
C LYS A 672 0.13 -4.41 26.51
N GLN A 673 1.28 -3.75 26.51
CA GLN A 673 1.36 -2.29 26.41
C GLN A 673 0.85 -1.78 25.05
N ASP A 674 1.21 -2.45 23.96
CA ASP A 674 0.74 -2.08 22.61
C ASP A 674 -0.78 -2.24 22.45
N GLU A 675 -1.38 -3.31 23.03
CA GLU A 675 -2.83 -3.47 23.03
C GLU A 675 -3.53 -2.41 23.89
N ILE A 676 -2.96 -2.03 25.04
CA ILE A 676 -3.45 -0.93 25.89
C ILE A 676 -3.47 0.38 25.11
N GLU A 677 -2.36 0.77 24.50
CA GLU A 677 -2.24 2.04 23.76
C GLU A 677 -3.24 2.11 22.61
N MET A 678 -3.45 0.99 21.91
CA MET A 678 -4.39 0.94 20.81
C MET A 678 -5.85 1.07 21.28
N ILE A 679 -6.22 0.39 22.37
CA ILE A 679 -7.57 0.48 22.95
C ILE A 679 -7.80 1.89 23.49
N GLU A 680 -6.83 2.51 24.16
CA GLU A 680 -6.90 3.89 24.63
C GLU A 680 -7.06 4.89 23.47
N GLY A 681 -6.33 4.68 22.36
CA GLY A 681 -6.51 5.45 21.13
C GLY A 681 -7.91 5.32 20.52
N GLN A 682 -8.47 4.11 20.49
CA GLN A 682 -9.85 3.87 20.04
C GLN A 682 -10.89 4.53 20.95
N ILE A 683 -10.71 4.42 22.27
CA ILE A 683 -11.57 5.07 23.27
C ILE A 683 -11.53 6.58 23.08
N ASN A 684 -10.34 7.19 22.94
CA ASN A 684 -10.20 8.63 22.75
C ASN A 684 -10.82 9.10 21.43
N SER A 685 -10.62 8.37 20.33
CA SER A 685 -11.29 8.67 19.05
C SER A 685 -12.82 8.67 19.23
N ARG A 686 -13.37 7.60 19.81
CA ARG A 686 -14.83 7.43 19.99
C ARG A 686 -15.43 8.39 21.02
N LYS A 687 -14.71 8.72 22.09
CA LYS A 687 -15.13 9.73 23.08
C LYS A 687 -15.23 11.11 22.43
N ASN A 688 -14.26 11.51 21.61
CA ASN A 688 -14.35 12.77 20.88
C ASN A 688 -15.51 12.78 19.89
N ASP A 689 -15.80 11.65 19.24
CA ASP A 689 -16.98 11.48 18.37
C ASP A 689 -18.31 11.48 19.16
N THR A 690 -18.31 11.32 20.49
CA THR A 690 -19.51 11.33 21.36
C THR A 690 -19.77 12.71 21.99
N ILE A 691 -18.75 13.57 22.10
CA ILE A 691 -18.85 14.96 22.63
C ILE A 691 -19.73 15.86 21.74
N ILE A 692 -20.12 15.35 20.58
CA ILE A 692 -21.10 15.92 19.67
C ILE A 692 -22.32 16.51 20.39
N VAL A 693 -22.76 16.06 21.57
CA VAL A 693 -24.10 16.38 22.13
C VAL A 693 -24.25 17.70 22.92
N ASN A 694 -23.28 18.25 23.68
CA ASN A 694 -23.65 19.14 24.81
C ASN A 694 -23.40 20.65 24.79
N LYS A 695 -22.86 21.27 23.73
CA LYS A 695 -22.84 22.74 23.61
C LYS A 695 -23.25 23.18 22.22
N VAL A 696 -24.13 24.17 22.13
CA VAL A 696 -24.44 24.91 20.90
C VAL A 696 -23.87 26.30 21.12
N ALA A 697 -22.85 26.67 20.35
CA ALA A 697 -22.43 28.05 20.27
C ALA A 697 -23.38 28.78 19.31
N SER A 698 -24.36 29.47 19.88
CA SER A 698 -25.26 30.44 19.23
C SER A 698 -24.54 31.72 18.75
N GLN A 699 -23.22 31.67 18.52
CA GLN A 699 -22.40 32.86 18.30
C GLN A 699 -22.35 33.31 16.84
N GLU A 700 -22.37 32.42 15.84
CA GLU A 700 -22.23 32.81 14.43
C GLU A 700 -23.50 33.41 13.81
N LEU A 701 -24.70 32.94 14.21
CA LEU A 701 -25.95 33.54 13.73
C LEU A 701 -26.10 35.01 14.19
N ASN A 702 -25.62 35.30 15.41
CA ASN A 702 -25.55 36.67 15.91
C ASN A 702 -24.63 37.54 15.05
N LYS A 703 -23.49 37.01 14.57
CA LYS A 703 -22.58 37.77 13.69
C LYS A 703 -23.22 38.09 12.35
N ALA A 704 -23.95 37.15 11.75
CA ALA A 704 -24.65 37.37 10.48
C ALA A 704 -25.72 38.46 10.60
N ASP A 705 -26.53 38.42 11.67
CA ASP A 705 -27.54 39.44 11.94
C ASP A 705 -26.93 40.80 12.31
N GLN A 706 -25.84 40.80 13.10
CA GLN A 706 -25.06 42.01 13.39
C GLN A 706 -24.47 42.61 12.10
N THR A 707 -23.96 41.79 11.19
CA THR A 707 -23.42 42.22 9.90
C THR A 707 -24.47 42.96 9.10
N ILE A 708 -25.67 42.38 8.96
CA ILE A 708 -26.79 43.04 8.27
C ILE A 708 -27.15 44.34 8.97
N GLN A 709 -27.27 44.35 10.30
CA GLN A 709 -27.62 45.56 11.05
C GLN A 709 -26.59 46.69 10.83
N ASN A 710 -25.30 46.36 10.85
CA ASN A 710 -24.21 47.32 10.67
C ASN A 710 -24.18 47.86 9.24
N ILE A 711 -24.34 47.01 8.23
CA ILE A 711 -24.47 47.45 6.84
C ILE A 711 -25.70 48.35 6.66
N ARG A 712 -26.86 48.00 7.27
CA ARG A 712 -28.07 48.86 7.22
C ARG A 712 -27.84 50.22 7.87
N ALA A 713 -27.14 50.28 8.99
CA ALA A 713 -26.86 51.52 9.69
C ALA A 713 -26.00 52.45 8.83
N GLN A 714 -24.91 51.93 8.26
CA GLN A 714 -24.03 52.66 7.33
C GLN A 714 -24.78 53.16 6.08
N VAL A 715 -25.55 52.29 5.41
CA VAL A 715 -26.35 52.67 4.22
C VAL A 715 -27.37 53.77 4.55
N ARG A 716 -28.04 53.69 5.71
CA ARG A 716 -29.00 54.72 6.14
C ARG A 716 -28.31 56.05 6.41
N ASN A 717 -27.21 56.04 7.16
CA ASN A 717 -26.46 57.25 7.47
C ASN A 717 -26.03 57.98 6.20
N HIS A 718 -25.56 57.26 5.19
CA HIS A 718 -25.12 57.86 3.93
C HIS A 718 -26.29 58.45 3.12
N LYS A 719 -27.43 57.74 3.02
CA LYS A 719 -28.64 58.26 2.34
C LYS A 719 -29.23 59.49 3.04
N THR A 720 -29.19 59.55 4.38
CA THR A 720 -29.63 60.74 5.12
C THR A 720 -28.69 61.94 4.99
N ILE A 721 -27.42 61.72 4.67
CA ILE A 721 -26.47 62.80 4.41
C ILE A 721 -26.72 63.38 3.01
N GLU A 722 -26.95 62.55 2.00
CA GLU A 722 -27.31 63.00 0.64
C GLU A 722 -28.64 63.77 0.58
N ASP A 723 -29.66 63.39 1.37
CA ASP A 723 -30.94 64.12 1.41
C ASP A 723 -30.84 65.51 2.10
N ASN A 724 -29.76 65.77 2.85
CA ASN A 724 -29.54 67.01 3.62
C ASN A 724 -28.47 67.94 3.02
N THR A 725 -27.78 67.51 1.95
CA THR A 725 -26.80 68.30 1.18
C THR A 725 -27.36 68.64 -0.19
#